data_AF-A0A9P6HZY5-F1
#
_entry.id   AF-A0A9P6HZY5-F1
#
_cell.length_a   1.000
_cell.length_b   1.000
_cell.length_c   1.000
_cell.angle_alpha   90.00
_cell.angle_beta   90.00
_cell.angle_gamma   90.00
#
_symmetry.space_group_name_H-M   'P 1'
#
loop_
_entity.id
_entity.type
_entity.pdbx_description
1 polymer ?
#
loop_
_entity_poly.entity_id
_entity_poly.type
_entity_poly.pdbx_seq_one_letter_code
_entity_poly.pdbx_strand_id
1 'polypeptide(L)'
;MRLEQLVSVAGLLLRSVANASPVSSHNSIAARDGDLAATDRLVFAHFMVGIVGLRNKVSDYDVDFKRAKEVGIDAFALNIGKDPYTETQLDLAYEAAVNNGLKVFISFDFNWYKPKTEADVVGGLIAKYANKPGQLIVDGKIFASSYAGDGLNVTAMREAVAANTATEVFWAPNFHPPTVPSLSGQPYVETSEGLDGALNWYAWDTNGQNKAPTAGANVSVQYTDSEYIKWLQGKPYIAPVSAWFFTHYGPEVSYSKNFVFPGDLLWARRWQDVLSLGPRFVEIVSWNDFGESHYVAPLGSSHNDDGGSKWTLGMPHDGWLDMAKPFIRAFKSGATTVDASHIDDDQLVYWYRPNPSTTSCDATDTTFGRPANNDSGNYFEGRPNGWQTLSDSVFVVSLLKEPAMVTVRSGNNTQNFSASEGTNFFQVPIGLGVQSFAVSRDGKAIVSATSSKTISNSCICGLYNYNAYVGTVPEKTWTDLSGASLDSLATGLAGRVACSLTAQNTSYDYIVVGGGAAGLVVSDRLSEAGHTVLLLERGPPSSGRWIPAAQENQVPFDNWRPGWLNGTNLTRFDVPGLSQYFWSSQIDIACADQAENPAACVLGGSTAVNSALWWRPPAGDFDENGYPHGWGSADMRGAVGRAFARMPATDRPSPDGILYSPEGYNVVAGALAKAGWANVTGNETPDAKNRTFSYANYHYRFGYRNGPMDTYLVTASARPNFALWTDTSVRRVIRDGGRVTGVEIEGSGRVVNVTCGTGRVVLSAGYFGSPKILFRSGIGPEDQLKVVAESQSDGSSFIDRGQWLQLPVGKNLKDHQVTDFQISHPSVKNYDWSNGIWDAPVQGDLDQYLRDRSGMLAGPPNNHGPMAWETLEGSLFSDNTPRQIQWTTRIQNPGPPNNLLTLSSFVGRGSSTVGRLAINGNMTISYAEIPYFQTEDDKKAAVIAGERMVAALRANPEITLVKPAPNQTVADYVNSIAISVTARRGLHLMGTARMGTDSGLNGGEGYAVVDSDAKVYGTENLFVVDASIMPGMVTANPTGAILSVAERAAERILNLPPDRLKKGITMFPFIK
;
A
#
# COMPACT_ATOMS: atom_id res chain seq x y z
N MET A 1 -70.49 -5.88 -58.13
CA MET A 1 -69.90 -7.24 -58.20
C MET A 1 -69.06 -7.42 -56.93
N ARG A 2 -69.07 -8.62 -56.35
CA ARG A 2 -68.81 -8.94 -54.93
C ARG A 2 -67.37 -8.72 -54.39
N LEU A 3 -67.34 -8.44 -53.08
CA LEU A 3 -66.50 -8.95 -51.97
C LEU A 3 -64.99 -8.59 -51.83
N GLU A 4 -64.76 -7.89 -50.71
CA GLU A 4 -63.96 -8.27 -49.53
C GLU A 4 -62.52 -7.77 -49.27
N GLN A 5 -62.43 -7.22 -48.04
CA GLN A 5 -61.38 -7.31 -47.01
C GLN A 5 -60.31 -6.20 -46.85
N LEU A 6 -60.59 -5.40 -45.80
CA LEU A 6 -59.81 -5.25 -44.56
C LEU A 6 -58.95 -3.98 -44.34
N VAL A 7 -59.43 -3.26 -43.31
CA VAL A 7 -58.78 -2.37 -42.31
C VAL A 7 -58.57 -0.88 -42.64
N SER A 8 -59.68 -0.14 -42.45
CA SER A 8 -59.93 1.05 -41.60
C SER A 8 -58.76 2.03 -41.31
N VAL A 9 -58.75 3.32 -41.75
CA VAL A 9 -59.71 4.46 -41.58
C VAL A 9 -59.76 4.93 -40.12
N ALA A 10 -59.79 6.22 -39.73
CA ALA A 10 -59.54 7.57 -40.28
C ALA A 10 -59.74 8.53 -39.07
N GLY A 11 -59.25 9.78 -39.09
CA GLY A 11 -60.00 10.96 -39.56
C GLY A 11 -59.33 12.23 -39.01
N LEU A 12 -59.01 13.25 -39.82
CA LEU A 12 -59.87 14.37 -40.33
C LEU A 12 -60.42 15.25 -39.18
N LEU A 13 -60.42 16.60 -39.14
CA LEU A 13 -60.26 17.76 -40.05
C LEU A 13 -59.99 19.01 -39.16
N LEU A 14 -59.05 19.92 -39.45
CA LEU A 14 -59.19 21.24 -40.15
C LEU A 14 -60.14 22.31 -39.52
N ARG A 15 -59.57 23.39 -38.92
CA ARG A 15 -59.56 24.82 -39.39
C ARG A 15 -59.28 25.88 -38.29
N SER A 16 -58.30 26.77 -38.60
CA SER A 16 -58.09 28.23 -38.33
C SER A 16 -58.78 28.94 -37.15
N VAL A 17 -58.20 29.91 -36.41
CA VAL A 17 -57.72 31.26 -36.83
C VAL A 17 -56.71 31.87 -35.81
N ALA A 18 -55.68 32.58 -36.34
CA ALA A 18 -54.82 33.67 -35.81
C ALA A 18 -54.38 33.77 -34.33
N ASN A 19 -53.06 33.87 -34.10
CA ASN A 19 -52.43 35.04 -33.43
C ASN A 19 -50.89 34.96 -33.37
N ALA A 20 -50.28 36.16 -33.42
CA ALA A 20 -48.98 36.58 -32.88
C ALA A 20 -47.73 35.71 -33.11
N SER A 21 -46.72 36.30 -33.76
CA SER A 21 -45.34 35.80 -33.78
C SER A 21 -44.74 35.73 -32.37
N PRO A 22 -44.00 34.65 -32.06
CA PRO A 22 -42.78 34.79 -31.28
C PRO A 22 -41.59 34.16 -32.00
N VAL A 23 -40.50 34.95 -31.99
CA VAL A 23 -39.10 34.60 -31.71
C VAL A 23 -38.51 33.33 -32.33
N SER A 24 -37.36 33.56 -32.98
CA SER A 24 -36.55 32.67 -33.82
C SER A 24 -36.33 31.26 -33.30
N SER A 25 -36.40 30.32 -34.25
CA SER A 25 -35.90 28.95 -34.18
C SER A 25 -34.50 28.85 -33.57
N HIS A 26 -34.36 28.11 -32.47
CA HIS A 26 -33.07 27.64 -31.97
C HIS A 26 -32.46 26.68 -33.00
N ASN A 27 -31.27 27.02 -33.51
CA ASN A 27 -30.52 26.14 -34.41
C ASN A 27 -30.08 24.89 -33.64
N SER A 28 -30.38 23.72 -34.20
CA SER A 28 -30.05 22.41 -33.65
C SER A 28 -28.54 22.21 -33.51
N ILE A 29 -28.13 21.69 -32.35
CA ILE A 29 -26.78 21.18 -32.08
C ILE A 29 -26.45 20.08 -33.10
N ALA A 30 -25.29 20.18 -33.76
CA ALA A 30 -24.83 19.18 -34.72
C ALA A 30 -24.80 17.77 -34.09
N ALA A 31 -25.37 16.81 -34.82
CA ALA A 31 -25.67 15.45 -34.38
C ALA A 31 -24.44 14.72 -33.78
N ARG A 32 -24.64 14.09 -32.62
CA ARG A 32 -23.73 13.14 -31.97
C ARG A 32 -23.95 11.74 -32.55
N ASP A 33 -22.87 10.97 -32.70
CA ASP A 33 -22.91 9.53 -32.98
C ASP A 33 -23.80 8.82 -31.93
N GLY A 34 -24.62 7.89 -32.42
CA GLY A 34 -25.91 7.49 -31.85
C GLY A 34 -25.93 7.06 -30.39
N ASP A 35 -26.90 7.61 -29.63
CA ASP A 35 -27.93 6.82 -28.92
C ASP A 35 -28.96 7.63 -28.11
N LEU A 36 -28.96 8.96 -28.15
CA LEU A 36 -30.08 9.77 -27.64
C LEU A 36 -30.32 10.95 -28.58
N ALA A 37 -31.58 11.17 -28.99
CA ALA A 37 -31.98 12.31 -29.81
C ALA A 37 -31.42 13.62 -29.20
N ALA A 38 -30.96 14.56 -30.02
CA ALA A 38 -30.38 15.82 -29.55
C ALA A 38 -31.40 16.61 -28.71
N THR A 39 -31.24 16.55 -27.39
CA THR A 39 -32.04 17.29 -26.43
C THR A 39 -31.33 18.60 -26.10
N ASP A 40 -32.09 19.66 -25.83
CA ASP A 40 -31.56 20.94 -25.35
C ASP A 40 -31.41 20.96 -23.80
N ARG A 41 -31.46 19.78 -23.18
CA ARG A 41 -31.34 19.58 -21.71
C ARG A 41 -29.94 19.07 -21.38
N LEU A 42 -29.07 19.96 -20.92
CA LEU A 42 -27.66 19.62 -20.65
C LEU A 42 -27.40 19.47 -19.15
N VAL A 43 -26.51 18.54 -18.81
CA VAL A 43 -26.03 18.32 -17.44
C VAL A 43 -24.55 18.67 -17.37
N PHE A 44 -24.18 19.52 -16.43
CA PHE A 44 -22.81 19.93 -16.17
C PHE A 44 -22.35 19.40 -14.81
N ALA A 45 -21.04 19.37 -14.58
CA ALA A 45 -20.47 19.19 -13.26
C ALA A 45 -19.38 20.22 -12.99
N HIS A 46 -19.38 20.79 -11.79
CA HIS A 46 -18.43 21.80 -11.36
C HIS A 46 -17.08 21.15 -11.04
N PHE A 47 -16.02 21.53 -11.75
CA PHE A 47 -14.70 20.91 -11.65
C PHE A 47 -13.68 21.91 -11.12
N MET A 48 -13.12 21.65 -9.94
CA MET A 48 -12.14 22.48 -9.26
C MET A 48 -10.77 22.36 -9.93
N VAL A 49 -10.35 23.39 -10.67
CA VAL A 49 -9.02 23.42 -11.32
C VAL A 49 -7.91 23.69 -10.29
N GLY A 50 -8.22 24.44 -9.22
CA GLY A 50 -7.27 24.83 -8.17
C GLY A 50 -6.71 23.67 -7.33
N ILE A 51 -7.15 22.43 -7.56
CA ILE A 51 -6.63 21.24 -6.87
C ILE A 51 -6.04 20.19 -7.83
N VAL A 52 -5.90 20.48 -9.12
CA VAL A 52 -5.35 19.49 -10.09
C VAL A 52 -3.99 19.90 -10.65
N GLY A 53 -3.25 20.75 -9.92
CA GLY A 53 -1.92 21.21 -10.33
C GLY A 53 -0.88 20.10 -10.54
N LEU A 54 -1.08 18.91 -9.96
CA LEU A 54 -0.22 17.74 -10.15
C LEU A 54 -0.45 16.99 -11.48
N ARG A 55 -1.52 17.29 -12.23
CA ARG A 55 -1.77 16.68 -13.54
C ARG A 55 -0.84 17.30 -14.57
N ASN A 56 -0.07 16.46 -15.27
CA ASN A 56 1.00 16.91 -16.16
C ASN A 56 0.79 16.49 -17.62
N LYS A 57 -0.21 15.65 -17.88
CA LYS A 57 -0.54 15.17 -19.22
C LYS A 57 -2.05 14.98 -19.38
N VAL A 58 -2.51 15.02 -20.62
CA VAL A 58 -3.94 14.92 -20.99
C VAL A 58 -4.59 13.66 -20.42
N SER A 59 -3.88 12.53 -20.46
CA SER A 59 -4.39 11.24 -19.97
C SER A 59 -4.71 11.24 -18.46
N ASP A 60 -4.18 12.19 -17.69
CA ASP A 60 -4.46 12.29 -16.25
C ASP A 60 -5.93 12.71 -15.98
N TYR A 61 -6.62 13.22 -16.99
CA TYR A 61 -8.04 13.58 -16.96
C TYR A 61 -8.98 12.48 -17.48
N ASP A 62 -8.46 11.46 -18.16
CA ASP A 62 -9.27 10.50 -18.91
C ASP A 62 -10.27 9.75 -18.02
N VAL A 63 -9.87 9.38 -16.80
CA VAL A 63 -10.73 8.64 -15.87
C VAL A 63 -11.96 9.47 -15.52
N ASP A 64 -11.76 10.73 -15.14
CA ASP A 64 -12.85 11.64 -14.79
C ASP A 64 -13.77 11.90 -16.00
N PHE A 65 -13.18 12.16 -17.15
CA PHE A 65 -13.90 12.59 -18.34
C PHE A 65 -14.71 11.45 -18.96
N LYS A 66 -14.15 10.23 -19.02
CA LYS A 66 -14.88 9.03 -19.43
C LYS A 66 -16.04 8.75 -18.48
N ARG A 67 -15.78 8.82 -17.18
CA ARG A 67 -16.80 8.54 -16.16
C ARG A 67 -17.94 9.54 -16.21
N ALA A 68 -17.64 10.84 -16.32
CA ALA A 68 -18.64 11.88 -16.49
C ALA A 68 -19.49 11.63 -17.74
N LYS A 69 -18.84 11.29 -18.86
CA LYS A 69 -19.53 10.96 -20.11
C LYS A 69 -20.46 9.76 -19.96
N GLU A 70 -19.99 8.68 -19.34
CA GLU A 70 -20.75 7.43 -19.12
C GLU A 70 -22.04 7.64 -18.32
N VAL A 71 -22.03 8.54 -17.35
CA VAL A 71 -23.21 8.84 -16.53
C VAL A 71 -24.13 9.88 -17.18
N GLY A 72 -23.72 10.45 -18.32
CA GLY A 72 -24.50 11.37 -19.10
C GLY A 72 -24.25 12.85 -18.80
N ILE A 73 -23.15 13.21 -18.15
CA ILE A 73 -22.71 14.61 -18.05
C ILE A 73 -22.22 15.07 -19.43
N ASP A 74 -22.59 16.28 -19.83
CA ASP A 74 -22.28 16.86 -21.13
C ASP A 74 -21.03 17.73 -21.10
N ALA A 75 -20.77 18.42 -19.99
CA ALA A 75 -19.60 19.27 -19.84
C ALA A 75 -19.12 19.41 -18.39
N PHE A 76 -17.81 19.66 -18.22
CA PHE A 76 -17.30 20.22 -16.96
C PHE A 76 -17.27 21.75 -16.99
N ALA A 77 -17.79 22.36 -15.93
CA ALA A 77 -17.58 23.77 -15.62
C ALA A 77 -16.23 23.90 -14.89
N LEU A 78 -15.18 24.29 -15.61
CA LEU A 78 -13.82 24.40 -15.09
C LEU A 78 -13.72 25.64 -14.20
N ASN A 79 -13.85 25.45 -12.88
CA ASN A 79 -13.73 26.50 -11.87
C ASN A 79 -12.27 26.94 -11.75
N ILE A 80 -12.00 28.19 -12.13
CA ILE A 80 -10.65 28.74 -12.16
C ILE A 80 -10.46 29.94 -11.23
N GLY A 81 -9.35 29.92 -10.49
CA GLY A 81 -8.75 31.09 -9.86
C GLY A 81 -7.68 31.73 -10.75
N LYS A 82 -6.62 32.22 -10.12
CA LYS A 82 -5.43 32.81 -10.77
C LYS A 82 -4.15 32.05 -10.41
N ASP A 83 -4.26 30.74 -10.26
CA ASP A 83 -3.14 29.88 -9.91
C ASP A 83 -2.08 29.89 -11.02
N PRO A 84 -0.78 29.73 -10.68
CA PRO A 84 0.29 29.74 -11.67
C PRO A 84 0.16 28.68 -12.78
N TYR A 85 -0.62 27.63 -12.53
CA TYR A 85 -0.85 26.52 -13.46
C TYR A 85 -2.22 26.56 -14.13
N THR A 86 -3.08 27.55 -13.85
CA THR A 86 -4.47 27.58 -14.35
C THR A 86 -4.55 27.39 -15.86
N GLU A 87 -3.79 28.14 -16.64
CA GLU A 87 -3.83 28.04 -18.10
C GLU A 87 -3.30 26.70 -18.63
N THR A 88 -2.26 26.14 -18.01
CA THR A 88 -1.77 24.80 -18.33
C THR A 88 -2.86 23.75 -18.13
N GLN A 89 -3.55 23.80 -16.99
CA GLN A 89 -4.62 22.84 -16.68
C GLN A 89 -5.85 23.05 -17.56
N LEU A 90 -6.16 24.29 -17.95
CA LEU A 90 -7.17 24.56 -18.97
C LEU A 90 -6.80 23.92 -20.31
N ASP A 91 -5.59 24.14 -20.84
CA ASP A 91 -5.17 23.54 -22.10
C ASP A 91 -5.26 22.00 -22.08
N LEU A 92 -4.80 21.36 -21.01
CA LEU A 92 -4.91 19.91 -20.82
C LEU A 92 -6.37 19.43 -20.74
N ALA A 93 -7.22 20.11 -19.97
CA ALA A 93 -8.63 19.75 -19.80
C ALA A 93 -9.44 19.92 -21.11
N TYR A 94 -9.16 20.97 -21.90
CA TYR A 94 -9.81 21.14 -23.21
C TYR A 94 -9.41 20.06 -24.19
N GLU A 95 -8.14 19.62 -24.20
CA GLU A 95 -7.71 18.50 -25.03
C GLU A 95 -8.32 17.17 -24.55
N ALA A 96 -8.35 16.93 -23.24
CA ALA A 96 -8.99 15.75 -22.65
C ALA A 96 -10.49 15.68 -22.96
N ALA A 97 -11.17 16.83 -22.99
CA ALA A 97 -12.58 16.94 -23.40
C ALA A 97 -12.79 16.35 -24.79
N VAL A 98 -11.94 16.76 -25.75
CA VAL A 98 -12.00 16.29 -27.13
C VAL A 98 -11.75 14.79 -27.18
N ASN A 99 -10.68 14.31 -26.53
CA ASN A 99 -10.28 12.90 -26.57
C ASN A 99 -11.33 11.95 -25.99
N ASN A 100 -12.18 12.44 -25.08
CA ASN A 100 -13.18 11.62 -24.38
C ASN A 100 -14.62 11.94 -24.80
N GLY A 101 -14.83 12.76 -25.84
CA GLY A 101 -16.17 13.10 -26.34
C GLY A 101 -17.04 13.87 -25.34
N LEU A 102 -16.40 14.62 -24.45
CA LEU A 102 -17.02 15.53 -23.48
C LEU A 102 -16.81 16.99 -23.94
N LYS A 103 -17.54 17.94 -23.34
CA LYS A 103 -17.25 19.37 -23.48
C LYS A 103 -16.72 19.96 -22.18
N VAL A 104 -16.16 21.14 -22.25
CA VAL A 104 -15.78 21.94 -21.09
C VAL A 104 -16.13 23.41 -21.35
N PHE A 105 -16.28 24.17 -20.28
CA PHE A 105 -16.35 25.63 -20.34
C PHE A 105 -15.71 26.25 -19.10
N ILE A 106 -15.32 27.51 -19.19
CA ILE A 106 -14.70 28.23 -18.08
C ILE A 106 -15.79 28.72 -17.11
N SER A 107 -15.59 28.45 -15.83
CA SER A 107 -16.32 29.05 -14.71
C SER A 107 -15.34 29.89 -13.88
N PHE A 108 -15.51 31.22 -13.88
CA PHE A 108 -14.61 32.12 -13.14
C PHE A 108 -14.94 32.16 -11.64
N ASP A 109 -13.95 32.00 -10.76
CA ASP A 109 -14.13 32.23 -9.33
C ASP A 109 -13.82 33.70 -8.96
N PHE A 110 -14.87 34.48 -8.70
CA PHE A 110 -14.73 35.90 -8.35
C PHE A 110 -14.27 36.18 -6.92
N ASN A 111 -13.91 35.16 -6.14
CA ASN A 111 -13.01 35.38 -5.00
C ASN A 111 -11.62 35.85 -5.48
N TRP A 112 -11.20 35.39 -6.66
CA TRP A 112 -9.88 35.69 -7.25
C TRP A 112 -9.91 36.77 -8.34
N TYR A 113 -10.99 36.84 -9.11
CA TYR A 113 -11.21 37.89 -10.12
C TYR A 113 -11.93 39.10 -9.52
N LYS A 114 -11.64 40.31 -10.01
CA LYS A 114 -12.23 41.56 -9.51
C LYS A 114 -13.31 42.07 -10.48
N PRO A 115 -14.60 41.88 -10.18
CA PRO A 115 -15.67 42.13 -11.14
C PRO A 115 -15.73 43.59 -11.63
N LYS A 116 -15.32 44.54 -10.78
CA LYS A 116 -15.34 45.98 -11.11
C LYS A 116 -14.25 46.45 -12.07
N THR A 117 -13.14 45.71 -12.18
CA THR A 117 -11.93 46.20 -12.86
C THR A 117 -11.35 45.23 -13.87
N GLU A 118 -11.83 43.99 -13.96
CA GLU A 118 -11.23 42.93 -14.76
C GLU A 118 -12.21 42.30 -15.78
N ALA A 119 -13.20 43.05 -16.22
CA ALA A 119 -14.15 42.57 -17.24
C ALA A 119 -13.46 42.22 -18.57
N ASP A 120 -12.44 42.99 -18.95
CA ASP A 120 -11.58 42.76 -20.11
C ASP A 120 -10.74 41.49 -19.99
N VAL A 121 -10.20 41.21 -18.79
CA VAL A 121 -9.44 39.98 -18.50
C VAL A 121 -10.33 38.76 -18.63
N VAL A 122 -11.54 38.80 -18.06
CA VAL A 122 -12.53 37.72 -18.16
C VAL A 122 -12.90 37.48 -19.63
N GLY A 123 -13.23 38.55 -20.37
CA GLY A 123 -13.61 38.43 -21.78
C GLY A 123 -12.47 37.95 -22.68
N GLY A 124 -11.23 38.40 -22.42
CA GLY A 124 -10.05 37.95 -23.14
C GLY A 124 -9.78 36.45 -22.95
N LEU A 125 -9.95 35.92 -21.74
CA LEU A 125 -9.76 34.49 -21.49
C LEU A 125 -10.86 33.63 -22.12
N ILE A 126 -12.12 34.09 -22.10
CA ILE A 126 -13.22 33.44 -22.83
C ILE A 126 -12.89 33.37 -24.34
N ALA A 127 -12.43 34.49 -24.92
CA ALA A 127 -12.06 34.53 -26.34
C ALA A 127 -10.88 33.61 -26.68
N LYS A 128 -9.90 33.49 -25.77
CA LYS A 128 -8.72 32.62 -25.96
C LYS A 128 -9.11 31.15 -26.18
N TYR A 129 -10.11 30.65 -25.46
CA TYR A 129 -10.55 29.25 -25.54
C TYR A 129 -11.76 29.03 -26.47
N ALA A 130 -12.37 30.10 -26.97
CA ALA A 130 -13.56 30.09 -27.82
C ALA A 130 -13.54 29.08 -28.98
N ASN A 131 -12.39 28.96 -29.66
CA ASN A 131 -12.25 28.14 -30.87
C ASN A 131 -11.69 26.73 -30.59
N LYS A 132 -11.45 26.37 -29.33
CA LYS A 132 -10.97 25.03 -28.98
C LYS A 132 -12.10 24.01 -29.21
N PRO A 133 -11.85 22.85 -29.85
CA PRO A 133 -12.93 21.89 -30.13
C PRO A 133 -13.64 21.34 -28.88
N GLY A 134 -12.97 21.37 -27.72
CA GLY A 134 -13.54 20.99 -26.42
C GLY A 134 -14.53 22.01 -25.83
N GLN A 135 -14.56 23.25 -26.33
CA GLN A 135 -15.45 24.32 -25.85
C GLN A 135 -16.92 23.94 -26.02
N LEU A 136 -17.71 24.13 -24.96
CA LEU A 136 -19.17 24.04 -25.04
C LEU A 136 -19.74 25.24 -25.79
N ILE A 137 -20.55 24.96 -26.81
CA ILE A 137 -21.29 25.97 -27.59
C ILE A 137 -22.79 25.72 -27.39
N VAL A 138 -23.53 26.76 -27.02
CA VAL A 138 -24.98 26.74 -26.79
C VAL A 138 -25.60 27.90 -27.56
N ASP A 139 -26.67 27.65 -28.32
CA ASP A 139 -27.31 28.66 -29.17
C ASP A 139 -26.34 29.37 -30.14
N GLY A 140 -25.28 28.66 -30.57
CA GLY A 140 -24.21 29.21 -31.41
C GLY A 140 -23.23 30.13 -30.68
N LYS A 141 -23.30 30.21 -29.35
CA LYS A 141 -22.48 31.07 -28.50
C LYS A 141 -21.54 30.28 -27.58
N ILE A 142 -20.40 30.87 -27.23
CA ILE A 142 -19.39 30.32 -26.31
C ILE A 142 -19.97 30.28 -24.90
N PHE A 143 -20.21 29.10 -24.34
CA PHE A 143 -20.73 29.01 -22.97
C PHE A 143 -19.66 29.35 -21.94
N ALA A 144 -19.98 30.20 -20.97
CA ALA A 144 -19.14 30.51 -19.82
C ALA A 144 -20.00 30.89 -18.60
N SER A 145 -19.50 30.61 -17.40
CA SER A 145 -20.19 30.89 -16.14
C SER A 145 -19.23 31.45 -15.09
N SER A 146 -19.71 31.55 -13.84
CA SER A 146 -18.89 31.95 -12.72
C SER A 146 -19.44 31.45 -11.38
N TYR A 147 -18.55 31.36 -10.40
CA TYR A 147 -18.89 31.39 -8.98
C TYR A 147 -18.85 32.85 -8.50
N ALA A 148 -19.97 33.35 -8.00
CA ALA A 148 -20.18 34.76 -7.67
C ALA A 148 -19.84 35.72 -8.84
N GLY A 149 -19.54 36.98 -8.53
CA GLY A 149 -19.11 38.01 -9.49
C GLY A 149 -20.11 39.15 -9.69
N ASP A 150 -21.08 39.28 -8.79
CA ASP A 150 -22.04 40.38 -8.80
C ASP A 150 -21.33 41.74 -9.00
N GLY A 151 -21.77 42.50 -10.01
CA GLY A 151 -21.16 43.77 -10.37
C GLY A 151 -20.09 43.70 -11.48
N LEU A 152 -19.88 42.56 -12.13
CA LEU A 152 -19.09 42.49 -13.37
C LEU A 152 -19.70 43.42 -14.43
N ASN A 153 -18.88 44.23 -15.09
CA ASN A 153 -19.33 44.96 -16.27
C ASN A 153 -19.48 44.00 -17.47
N VAL A 154 -20.67 43.38 -17.60
CA VAL A 154 -20.97 42.39 -18.63
C VAL A 154 -20.81 42.95 -20.04
N THR A 155 -21.16 44.22 -20.26
CA THR A 155 -20.98 44.88 -21.56
C THR A 155 -19.51 44.94 -21.95
N ALA A 156 -18.63 45.40 -21.04
CA ALA A 156 -17.19 45.45 -21.29
C ALA A 156 -16.58 44.06 -21.49
N MET A 157 -17.05 43.04 -20.76
CA MET A 157 -16.63 41.65 -20.95
C MET A 157 -16.99 41.16 -22.36
N ARG A 158 -18.23 41.42 -22.82
CA ARG A 158 -18.69 41.06 -24.17
C ARG A 158 -17.91 41.79 -25.26
N GLU A 159 -17.60 43.08 -25.07
CA GLU A 159 -16.76 43.85 -25.97
C GLU A 159 -15.35 43.25 -26.08
N ALA A 160 -14.76 42.83 -24.96
CA ALA A 160 -13.46 42.15 -24.95
C ALA A 160 -13.49 40.77 -25.63
N VAL A 161 -14.60 40.03 -25.51
CA VAL A 161 -14.80 38.79 -26.30
C VAL A 161 -14.86 39.12 -27.79
N ALA A 162 -15.72 40.05 -28.19
CA ALA A 162 -15.94 40.43 -29.58
C ALA A 162 -14.70 41.03 -30.27
N ALA A 163 -13.79 41.64 -29.49
CA ALA A 163 -12.52 42.14 -29.99
C ALA A 163 -11.57 41.02 -30.46
N ASN A 164 -11.77 39.78 -29.99
CA ASN A 164 -10.84 38.67 -30.19
C ASN A 164 -11.47 37.43 -30.86
N THR A 165 -12.80 37.35 -30.94
CA THR A 165 -13.52 36.26 -31.62
C THR A 165 -14.84 36.74 -32.24
N ALA A 166 -15.25 36.11 -33.34
CA ALA A 166 -16.52 36.40 -34.02
C ALA A 166 -17.74 35.73 -33.36
N THR A 167 -17.51 34.75 -32.48
CA THR A 167 -18.58 34.00 -31.79
C THR A 167 -18.96 34.74 -30.51
N GLU A 168 -20.24 35.03 -30.32
CA GLU A 168 -20.74 35.65 -29.09
C GLU A 168 -20.60 34.72 -27.88
N VAL A 169 -20.60 35.28 -26.66
CA VAL A 169 -20.61 34.52 -25.39
C VAL A 169 -22.04 34.29 -24.89
N PHE A 170 -22.33 33.07 -24.45
CA PHE A 170 -23.49 32.72 -23.63
C PHE A 170 -23.05 32.86 -22.17
N TRP A 171 -23.42 33.97 -21.52
CA TRP A 171 -22.98 34.28 -20.16
C TRP A 171 -24.05 33.87 -19.15
N ALA A 172 -23.73 32.85 -18.34
CA ALA A 172 -24.63 32.30 -17.32
C ALA A 172 -23.95 32.23 -15.94
N PRO A 173 -23.70 33.39 -15.30
CA PRO A 173 -22.97 33.46 -14.03
C PRO A 173 -23.83 33.05 -12.83
N ASN A 174 -23.19 32.86 -11.68
CA ASN A 174 -23.86 32.86 -10.39
C ASN A 174 -24.04 34.29 -9.82
N PHE A 175 -24.89 35.09 -10.47
CA PHE A 175 -25.31 36.40 -9.96
C PHE A 175 -26.63 36.29 -9.19
N HIS A 176 -26.77 37.10 -8.15
CA HIS A 176 -27.86 36.98 -7.18
C HIS A 176 -28.99 37.97 -7.45
N PRO A 177 -30.25 37.51 -7.53
CA PRO A 177 -31.42 38.40 -7.59
C PRO A 177 -31.62 39.15 -6.26
N PRO A 178 -32.34 40.29 -6.24
CA PRO A 178 -32.49 41.13 -5.04
C PRO A 178 -33.08 40.43 -3.80
N THR A 179 -33.87 39.38 -4.02
CA THR A 179 -34.56 38.62 -2.97
C THR A 179 -33.76 37.43 -2.46
N VAL A 180 -32.66 37.06 -3.12
CA VAL A 180 -31.77 35.97 -2.70
C VAL A 180 -30.48 36.57 -2.15
N PRO A 181 -30.09 36.26 -0.92
CA PRO A 181 -28.85 36.76 -0.35
C PRO A 181 -27.61 36.36 -1.15
N SER A 182 -26.61 37.25 -1.24
CA SER A 182 -25.34 36.99 -1.93
C SER A 182 -24.37 36.18 -1.06
N LEU A 183 -23.62 35.27 -1.69
CA LEU A 183 -22.60 34.39 -1.07
C LEU A 183 -21.39 35.15 -0.45
N SER A 184 -21.22 36.45 -0.74
CA SER A 184 -20.00 37.19 -0.38
C SER A 184 -20.26 38.64 0.06
N GLY A 185 -21.48 38.95 0.53
CA GLY A 185 -21.85 40.29 0.98
C GLY A 185 -21.80 41.35 -0.14
N GLN A 186 -21.71 40.92 -1.40
CA GLN A 186 -21.74 41.78 -2.58
C GLN A 186 -23.17 42.29 -2.81
N PRO A 187 -23.34 43.48 -3.43
CA PRO A 187 -24.66 43.96 -3.83
C PRO A 187 -25.29 43.00 -4.83
N TYR A 188 -26.60 42.80 -4.71
CA TYR A 188 -27.39 42.03 -5.67
C TYR A 188 -27.50 42.73 -7.03
N VAL A 189 -27.91 41.98 -8.05
CA VAL A 189 -28.14 42.50 -9.40
C VAL A 189 -29.64 42.76 -9.60
N GLU A 190 -30.01 44.03 -9.73
CA GLU A 190 -31.40 44.49 -9.86
C GLU A 190 -32.15 43.82 -11.01
N THR A 191 -31.52 43.69 -12.19
CA THR A 191 -32.14 43.12 -13.39
C THR A 191 -31.23 42.05 -14.00
N SER A 192 -31.82 41.04 -14.64
CA SER A 192 -31.07 40.03 -15.39
C SER A 192 -30.60 40.52 -16.77
N GLU A 193 -30.58 41.85 -17.00
CA GLU A 193 -30.20 42.45 -18.28
C GLU A 193 -28.73 42.13 -18.63
N GLY A 194 -28.46 41.84 -19.90
CA GLY A 194 -27.12 41.43 -20.36
C GLY A 194 -26.73 39.97 -20.07
N LEU A 195 -27.48 39.23 -19.25
CA LEU A 195 -27.28 37.79 -19.02
C LEU A 195 -28.03 36.95 -20.06
N ASP A 196 -27.46 35.79 -20.46
CA ASP A 196 -28.17 34.79 -21.26
C ASP A 196 -28.84 33.72 -20.37
N GLY A 197 -28.35 33.52 -19.16
CA GLY A 197 -28.93 32.67 -18.12
C GLY A 197 -28.30 32.95 -16.76
N ALA A 198 -28.60 32.15 -15.74
CA ALA A 198 -27.88 32.22 -14.47
C ALA A 198 -27.83 30.87 -13.75
N LEU A 199 -26.72 30.66 -13.04
CA LEU A 199 -26.51 29.54 -12.12
C LEU A 199 -26.97 29.94 -10.72
N ASN A 200 -27.89 29.17 -10.12
CA ASN A 200 -28.06 29.22 -8.68
C ASN A 200 -26.99 28.34 -8.03
N TRP A 201 -26.35 28.82 -6.97
CA TRP A 201 -25.35 28.03 -6.23
C TRP A 201 -25.95 27.29 -5.04
N TYR A 202 -27.07 27.76 -4.50
CA TYR A 202 -27.69 27.19 -3.31
C TYR A 202 -28.33 25.84 -3.65
N ALA A 203 -27.53 24.77 -3.55
CA ALA A 203 -27.95 23.39 -3.75
C ALA A 203 -28.49 22.74 -2.47
N TRP A 204 -28.42 23.45 -1.33
CA TRP A 204 -28.83 23.05 0.01
C TRP A 204 -29.55 24.20 0.71
N ASP A 205 -30.34 23.86 1.73
CA ASP A 205 -30.97 24.82 2.62
C ASP A 205 -29.91 25.62 3.40
N THR A 206 -30.12 26.93 3.56
CA THR A 206 -29.19 27.85 4.24
C THR A 206 -29.93 28.83 5.13
N ASN A 207 -29.26 29.46 6.09
CA ASN A 207 -29.83 30.59 6.83
C ASN A 207 -29.89 31.92 6.03
N GLY A 208 -29.52 31.90 4.74
CA GLY A 208 -29.46 33.09 3.89
C GLY A 208 -28.14 33.87 3.99
N GLN A 209 -27.10 33.31 4.60
CA GLN A 209 -25.76 33.90 4.66
C GLN A 209 -24.68 32.88 4.26
N ASN A 210 -25.05 31.93 3.41
CA ASN A 210 -24.22 30.77 3.07
C ASN A 210 -23.73 30.00 4.31
N LYS A 211 -24.63 29.79 5.27
CA LYS A 211 -24.40 28.99 6.48
C LYS A 211 -25.56 28.04 6.71
N ALA A 212 -25.35 27.00 7.50
CA ALA A 212 -26.39 26.04 7.84
C ALA A 212 -27.64 26.74 8.43
N PRO A 213 -28.85 26.20 8.20
CA PRO A 213 -30.08 26.76 8.75
C PRO A 213 -30.03 26.89 10.28
N THR A 214 -30.66 27.93 10.82
CA THR A 214 -30.80 28.16 12.27
C THR A 214 -32.27 28.28 12.67
N ALA A 215 -32.54 28.19 13.97
CA ALA A 215 -33.89 28.42 14.50
C ALA A 215 -34.35 29.86 14.16
N GLY A 216 -35.27 29.98 13.19
CA GLY A 216 -35.81 31.26 12.71
C GLY A 216 -35.24 31.78 11.39
N ALA A 217 -34.25 31.10 10.78
CA ALA A 217 -33.72 31.46 9.47
C ALA A 217 -33.45 30.21 8.62
N ASN A 218 -34.31 29.95 7.64
CA ASN A 218 -34.14 28.93 6.62
C ASN A 218 -34.60 29.46 5.26
N VAL A 219 -33.71 29.42 4.29
CA VAL A 219 -33.90 29.73 2.88
C VAL A 219 -33.70 28.41 2.14
N SER A 220 -34.78 27.85 1.61
CA SER A 220 -34.73 26.56 0.95
C SER A 220 -34.29 26.68 -0.51
N VAL A 221 -33.81 25.57 -1.06
CA VAL A 221 -33.45 25.49 -2.48
C VAL A 221 -34.63 25.88 -3.38
N GLN A 222 -35.84 25.38 -3.08
CA GLN A 222 -37.04 25.65 -3.88
C GLN A 222 -37.44 27.14 -3.84
N TYR A 223 -37.21 27.83 -2.71
CA TYR A 223 -37.39 29.28 -2.66
C TYR A 223 -36.43 29.97 -3.62
N THR A 224 -35.12 29.63 -3.55
CA THR A 224 -34.12 30.24 -4.44
C THR A 224 -34.36 29.92 -5.91
N ASP A 225 -34.79 28.69 -6.25
CA ASP A 225 -35.21 28.33 -7.61
C ASP A 225 -36.30 29.29 -8.10
N SER A 226 -37.35 29.49 -7.29
CA SER A 226 -38.49 30.33 -7.66
C SER A 226 -38.10 31.80 -7.89
N GLU A 227 -37.17 32.32 -7.09
CA GLU A 227 -36.71 33.71 -7.20
C GLU A 227 -35.79 33.91 -8.40
N TYR A 228 -34.87 32.97 -8.67
CA TYR A 228 -34.04 33.00 -9.88
C TYR A 228 -34.90 32.93 -11.15
N ILE A 229 -35.88 32.02 -11.21
CA ILE A 229 -36.76 31.86 -12.37
C ILE A 229 -37.58 33.12 -12.64
N LYS A 230 -38.13 33.75 -11.58
CA LYS A 230 -38.84 35.04 -11.71
C LYS A 230 -37.92 36.14 -12.23
N TRP A 231 -36.72 36.24 -11.68
CA TRP A 231 -35.74 37.27 -12.05
C TRP A 231 -35.20 37.10 -13.48
N LEU A 232 -35.05 35.86 -13.94
CA LEU A 232 -34.57 35.54 -15.29
C LEU A 232 -35.60 35.81 -16.40
N GLN A 233 -36.89 35.98 -16.06
CA GLN A 233 -37.95 36.36 -17.01
C GLN A 233 -37.98 35.49 -18.29
N GLY A 234 -37.85 34.18 -18.11
CA GLY A 234 -37.88 33.19 -19.21
C GLY A 234 -36.51 32.84 -19.80
N LYS A 235 -35.42 33.48 -19.35
CA LYS A 235 -34.05 33.05 -19.68
C LYS A 235 -33.69 31.71 -19.00
N PRO A 236 -32.79 30.90 -19.59
CA PRO A 236 -32.32 29.66 -19.00
C PRO A 236 -31.83 29.78 -17.55
N TYR A 237 -32.42 28.93 -16.71
CA TYR A 237 -32.02 28.67 -15.33
C TYR A 237 -31.15 27.42 -15.26
N ILE A 238 -29.98 27.51 -14.59
CA ILE A 238 -29.14 26.35 -14.28
C ILE A 238 -29.43 25.92 -12.85
N ALA A 239 -30.09 24.76 -12.71
CA ALA A 239 -30.47 24.22 -11.41
C ALA A 239 -29.28 23.50 -10.75
N PRO A 240 -28.90 23.88 -9.51
CA PRO A 240 -27.82 23.21 -8.81
C PRO A 240 -28.32 21.92 -8.16
N VAL A 241 -27.46 20.91 -8.16
CA VAL A 241 -27.62 19.68 -7.36
C VAL A 241 -26.32 19.40 -6.62
N SER A 242 -26.40 19.05 -5.34
CA SER A 242 -25.24 18.73 -4.52
C SER A 242 -25.58 17.65 -3.51
N ALA A 243 -24.61 16.80 -3.20
CA ALA A 243 -24.82 15.67 -2.31
C ALA A 243 -24.64 16.05 -0.84
N TRP A 244 -23.40 16.22 -0.38
CA TRP A 244 -23.07 16.36 1.04
C TRP A 244 -21.98 17.39 1.29
N PHE A 245 -22.32 18.50 1.92
CA PHE A 245 -21.38 19.61 2.09
C PHE A 245 -20.91 19.71 3.54
N PHE A 246 -19.67 19.29 3.77
CA PHE A 246 -18.98 19.31 5.06
C PHE A 246 -17.52 19.74 4.89
N THR A 247 -17.06 20.64 5.76
CA THR A 247 -15.65 21.06 5.81
C THR A 247 -15.18 21.21 7.25
N HIS A 248 -13.89 20.94 7.52
CA HIS A 248 -13.32 20.97 8.87
C HIS A 248 -11.86 21.48 8.90
N TYR A 249 -11.62 22.61 8.24
CA TYR A 249 -10.36 23.32 8.20
C TYR A 249 -10.13 24.15 9.47
N GLY A 250 -9.11 23.78 10.26
CA GLY A 250 -8.66 24.50 11.45
C GLY A 250 -7.53 25.52 11.19
N PRO A 251 -6.82 25.97 12.24
CA PRO A 251 -5.74 26.97 12.14
C PRO A 251 -4.51 26.49 11.36
N GLU A 252 -4.47 25.23 10.92
CA GLU A 252 -3.43 24.68 10.07
C GLU A 252 -3.42 25.24 8.64
N VAL A 253 -4.51 25.85 8.17
CA VAL A 253 -4.60 26.48 6.85
C VAL A 253 -4.95 27.96 7.00
N SER A 254 -4.56 28.78 6.03
CA SER A 254 -4.84 30.22 6.06
C SER A 254 -6.30 30.60 5.77
N TYR A 255 -7.11 29.63 5.34
CA TYR A 255 -8.51 29.78 4.90
C TYR A 255 -9.46 28.89 5.71
N SER A 256 -9.32 28.89 7.04
CA SER A 256 -10.09 28.03 7.95
C SER A 256 -11.62 28.14 7.77
N LYS A 257 -12.30 26.98 7.84
CA LYS A 257 -13.75 26.79 7.63
C LYS A 257 -14.21 25.57 8.42
N ASN A 258 -15.29 25.66 9.19
CA ASN A 258 -15.76 24.53 9.99
C ASN A 258 -17.29 24.48 10.10
N PHE A 259 -17.94 23.81 9.16
CA PHE A 259 -19.39 23.73 9.08
C PHE A 259 -19.86 22.50 8.28
N VAL A 260 -21.14 22.19 8.42
CA VAL A 260 -21.85 21.17 7.65
C VAL A 260 -23.26 21.66 7.32
N PHE A 261 -23.68 21.49 6.07
CA PHE A 261 -25.05 21.79 5.62
C PHE A 261 -25.95 20.56 5.67
N PRO A 262 -27.28 20.72 5.64
CA PRO A 262 -28.21 19.59 5.58
C PRO A 262 -27.93 18.71 4.34
N GLY A 263 -27.49 17.47 4.55
CA GLY A 263 -27.12 16.53 3.47
C GLY A 263 -28.01 15.29 3.36
N ASP A 264 -28.84 15.00 4.38
CA ASP A 264 -29.62 13.77 4.60
C ASP A 264 -30.12 13.03 3.33
N LEU A 265 -31.36 13.27 2.87
CA LEU A 265 -31.89 12.76 1.59
C LEU A 265 -31.84 13.83 0.50
N LEU A 266 -31.06 14.90 0.71
CA LEU A 266 -31.05 16.08 -0.14
C LEU A 266 -30.72 15.72 -1.59
N TRP A 267 -29.63 14.97 -1.80
CA TRP A 267 -29.19 14.54 -3.14
C TRP A 267 -30.33 13.92 -3.94
N ALA A 268 -31.04 12.98 -3.31
CA ALA A 268 -32.06 12.18 -3.95
C ALA A 268 -33.35 12.97 -4.21
N ARG A 269 -33.79 13.77 -3.23
CA ARG A 269 -34.97 14.65 -3.38
C ARG A 269 -34.73 15.75 -4.39
N ARG A 270 -33.52 16.33 -4.39
CA ARG A 270 -33.18 17.42 -5.30
C ARG A 270 -33.21 16.96 -6.76
N TRP A 271 -32.78 15.75 -7.07
CA TRP A 271 -32.95 15.19 -8.41
C TRP A 271 -34.44 15.05 -8.80
N GLN A 272 -35.34 14.70 -7.87
CA GLN A 272 -36.78 14.68 -8.14
C GLN A 272 -37.35 16.08 -8.41
N ASP A 273 -36.90 17.07 -7.63
CA ASP A 273 -37.28 18.47 -7.84
C ASP A 273 -36.83 18.95 -9.22
N VAL A 274 -35.61 18.59 -9.66
CA VAL A 274 -35.08 18.93 -10.98
C VAL A 274 -35.92 18.31 -12.10
N LEU A 275 -36.35 17.05 -11.98
CA LEU A 275 -37.23 16.43 -12.97
C LEU A 275 -38.60 17.13 -13.04
N SER A 276 -39.12 17.58 -11.90
CA SER A 276 -40.39 18.30 -11.82
C SER A 276 -40.29 19.72 -12.37
N LEU A 277 -39.17 20.40 -12.07
CA LEU A 277 -38.88 21.76 -12.54
C LEU A 277 -38.60 21.79 -14.04
N GLY A 278 -37.95 20.75 -14.55
CA GLY A 278 -37.56 20.62 -15.94
C GLY A 278 -36.73 21.80 -16.47
N PRO A 279 -35.66 22.26 -15.78
CA PRO A 279 -34.80 23.33 -16.27
C PRO A 279 -34.12 22.96 -17.59
N ARG A 280 -33.60 23.96 -18.31
CA ARG A 280 -32.77 23.71 -19.50
C ARG A 280 -31.42 23.10 -19.12
N PHE A 281 -30.84 23.54 -18.00
CA PHE A 281 -29.52 23.11 -17.55
C PHE A 281 -29.54 22.67 -16.09
N VAL A 282 -28.71 21.69 -15.78
CA VAL A 282 -28.45 21.20 -14.42
C VAL A 282 -26.95 21.24 -14.19
N GLU A 283 -26.51 21.67 -13.02
CA GLU A 283 -25.10 21.63 -12.64
C GLU A 283 -24.90 20.87 -11.33
N ILE A 284 -24.09 19.82 -11.36
CA ILE A 284 -23.66 19.09 -10.18
C ILE A 284 -22.54 19.88 -9.49
N VAL A 285 -22.79 20.34 -8.28
CA VAL A 285 -21.84 21.06 -7.42
C VAL A 285 -21.44 20.07 -6.33
N SER A 286 -20.35 19.30 -6.44
CA SER A 286 -19.26 19.41 -7.43
C SER A 286 -18.74 18.03 -7.85
N TRP A 287 -17.88 18.01 -8.86
CA TRP A 287 -17.17 16.81 -9.28
C TRP A 287 -16.11 16.43 -8.25
N ASN A 288 -15.11 17.27 -8.01
CA ASN A 288 -13.88 16.95 -7.27
C ASN A 288 -13.58 17.89 -6.08
N ASP A 289 -14.55 18.58 -5.49
CA ASP A 289 -14.29 19.39 -4.29
C ASP A 289 -14.17 18.52 -3.02
N PHE A 290 -13.01 17.90 -2.84
CA PHE A 290 -12.73 16.98 -1.73
C PHE A 290 -12.75 17.71 -0.38
N GLY A 291 -12.11 18.88 -0.30
CA GLY A 291 -12.08 19.73 0.90
C GLY A 291 -13.46 20.02 1.49
N GLU A 292 -14.44 20.26 0.64
CA GLU A 292 -15.80 20.60 1.05
C GLU A 292 -16.76 19.40 1.06
N SER A 293 -16.23 18.19 0.87
CA SER A 293 -16.94 16.89 0.89
C SER A 293 -18.09 16.71 -0.11
N HIS A 294 -18.46 17.71 -0.92
CA HIS A 294 -19.60 17.60 -1.84
C HIS A 294 -19.21 17.12 -3.25
N TYR A 295 -18.09 16.41 -3.35
CA TYR A 295 -17.61 15.72 -4.54
C TYR A 295 -18.43 14.47 -4.87
N VAL A 296 -18.50 14.15 -6.17
CA VAL A 296 -19.05 12.88 -6.70
C VAL A 296 -18.04 12.12 -7.55
N ALA A 297 -16.81 12.63 -7.69
CA ALA A 297 -15.72 12.00 -8.41
C ALA A 297 -15.13 10.81 -7.66
N PRO A 298 -14.49 9.88 -8.39
CA PRO A 298 -13.68 8.83 -7.79
C PRO A 298 -12.55 9.39 -6.91
N LEU A 299 -12.43 8.84 -5.71
CA LEU A 299 -11.35 9.18 -4.76
C LEU A 299 -9.95 8.98 -5.35
N GLY A 300 -9.77 7.98 -6.22
CA GLY A 300 -8.47 7.67 -6.84
C GLY A 300 -8.00 8.69 -7.90
N SER A 301 -8.80 9.70 -8.23
CA SER A 301 -8.46 10.71 -9.24
C SER A 301 -7.28 11.56 -8.78
N SER A 302 -6.30 11.84 -9.65
CA SER A 302 -5.12 12.62 -9.26
C SER A 302 -5.48 14.07 -8.90
N HIS A 303 -5.07 14.52 -7.72
CA HIS A 303 -5.27 15.87 -7.18
C HIS A 303 -4.21 16.21 -6.12
N ASN A 304 -4.04 17.52 -5.90
CA ASN A 304 -3.31 18.10 -4.78
C ASN A 304 -4.16 17.99 -3.52
N ASP A 305 -3.52 17.83 -2.36
CA ASP A 305 -4.23 17.91 -1.08
C ASP A 305 -4.38 19.38 -0.66
N ASP A 306 -5.62 19.88 -0.65
CA ASP A 306 -5.99 21.20 -0.13
C ASP A 306 -6.19 21.20 1.40
N GLY A 307 -6.01 20.02 2.02
CA GLY A 307 -6.12 19.71 3.45
C GLY A 307 -7.38 18.91 3.80
N GLY A 308 -8.27 18.65 2.82
CA GLY A 308 -9.51 17.90 3.00
C GLY A 308 -9.33 16.39 3.20
N SER A 309 -8.17 15.87 2.80
CA SER A 309 -7.80 14.45 2.86
C SER A 309 -8.03 13.79 4.24
N LYS A 310 -7.95 14.58 5.33
CA LYS A 310 -8.19 14.16 6.72
C LYS A 310 -9.59 13.59 6.96
N TRP A 311 -10.60 14.04 6.21
CA TRP A 311 -11.97 13.57 6.32
C TRP A 311 -12.52 12.89 5.06
N THR A 312 -11.84 12.99 3.92
CA THR A 312 -12.25 12.31 2.68
C THR A 312 -11.64 10.92 2.50
N LEU A 313 -10.54 10.62 3.18
CA LEU A 313 -9.92 9.29 3.09
C LEU A 313 -10.88 8.19 3.56
N GLY A 314 -11.05 7.16 2.73
CA GLY A 314 -11.98 6.06 3.00
C GLY A 314 -13.45 6.49 3.03
N MET A 315 -13.79 7.57 2.33
CA MET A 315 -15.16 8.07 2.11
C MET A 315 -15.48 8.10 0.60
N PRO A 316 -15.69 6.95 -0.05
CA PRO A 316 -16.11 6.94 -1.45
C PRO A 316 -17.47 7.64 -1.59
N HIS A 317 -17.63 8.48 -2.61
CA HIS A 317 -18.87 9.20 -2.95
C HIS A 317 -19.45 8.78 -4.31
N ASP A 318 -18.80 7.85 -5.00
CA ASP A 318 -19.16 7.37 -6.34
C ASP A 318 -20.58 6.81 -6.42
N GLY A 319 -21.08 6.26 -5.31
CA GLY A 319 -22.45 5.75 -5.24
C GLY A 319 -23.49 6.84 -5.51
N TRP A 320 -23.22 8.10 -5.15
CA TRP A 320 -24.09 9.22 -5.51
C TRP A 320 -24.06 9.52 -7.01
N LEU A 321 -22.93 9.32 -7.67
CA LEU A 321 -22.83 9.44 -9.12
C LEU A 321 -23.61 8.31 -9.83
N ASP A 322 -23.47 7.08 -9.35
CA ASP A 322 -24.26 5.94 -9.82
C ASP A 322 -25.76 6.18 -9.63
N MET A 323 -26.15 6.78 -8.50
CA MET A 323 -27.52 7.16 -8.21
C MET A 323 -28.05 8.19 -9.22
N ALA A 324 -27.22 9.15 -9.64
CA ALA A 324 -27.63 10.22 -10.55
C ALA A 324 -27.88 9.74 -11.99
N LYS A 325 -27.23 8.65 -12.43
CA LYS A 325 -27.34 8.13 -13.80
C LYS A 325 -28.80 7.97 -14.31
N PRO A 326 -29.71 7.27 -13.60
CA PRO A 326 -31.11 7.18 -14.01
C PRO A 326 -31.84 8.52 -13.99
N PHE A 327 -31.54 9.42 -13.06
CA PHE A 327 -32.12 10.77 -13.02
C PHE A 327 -31.66 11.62 -14.21
N ILE A 328 -30.38 11.55 -14.60
CA ILE A 328 -29.85 12.23 -15.77
C ILE A 328 -30.54 11.73 -17.04
N ARG A 329 -30.78 10.42 -17.15
CA ARG A 329 -31.55 9.85 -18.27
C ARG A 329 -32.99 10.34 -18.32
N ALA A 330 -33.69 10.34 -17.18
CA ALA A 330 -35.05 10.85 -17.07
C ALA A 330 -35.12 12.35 -17.39
N PHE A 331 -34.16 13.13 -16.90
CA PHE A 331 -34.05 14.56 -17.20
C PHE A 331 -33.90 14.78 -18.71
N LYS A 332 -32.97 14.06 -19.35
CA LYS A 332 -32.74 14.19 -20.79
C LYS A 332 -33.93 13.74 -21.63
N SER A 333 -34.66 12.71 -21.22
CA SER A 333 -35.89 12.28 -21.91
C SER A 333 -37.07 13.23 -21.70
N GLY A 334 -36.95 14.20 -20.78
CA GLY A 334 -38.04 15.10 -20.38
C GLY A 334 -39.06 14.44 -19.45
N ALA A 335 -38.73 13.27 -18.89
CA ALA A 335 -39.56 12.62 -17.89
C ALA A 335 -39.52 13.38 -16.57
N THR A 336 -40.64 13.36 -15.85
CA THR A 336 -40.79 14.00 -14.53
C THR A 336 -40.49 13.05 -13.36
N THR A 337 -40.22 11.77 -13.66
CA THR A 337 -39.95 10.70 -12.69
C THR A 337 -38.98 9.68 -13.28
N VAL A 338 -38.28 8.94 -12.42
CA VAL A 338 -37.49 7.76 -12.82
C VAL A 338 -38.37 6.51 -12.74
N ASP A 339 -38.65 5.92 -13.89
CA ASP A 339 -39.30 4.61 -14.02
C ASP A 339 -38.29 3.50 -14.38
N ALA A 340 -38.77 2.27 -14.53
CA ALA A 340 -37.95 1.10 -14.87
C ALA A 340 -37.17 1.24 -16.18
N SER A 341 -37.64 2.03 -17.15
CA SER A 341 -36.96 2.22 -18.44
C SER A 341 -35.66 3.03 -18.33
N HIS A 342 -35.50 3.77 -17.23
CA HIS A 342 -34.30 4.56 -16.94
C HIS A 342 -33.28 3.80 -16.08
N ILE A 343 -33.57 2.56 -15.69
CA ILE A 343 -32.77 1.76 -14.74
C ILE A 343 -32.19 0.55 -15.47
N ASP A 344 -30.86 0.42 -15.45
CA ASP A 344 -30.16 -0.70 -16.10
C ASP A 344 -30.36 -2.00 -15.30
N ASP A 345 -30.06 -1.93 -14.01
CA ASP A 345 -30.03 -3.03 -13.06
C ASP A 345 -30.61 -2.62 -11.70
N ASP A 346 -31.15 -3.60 -10.97
CA ASP A 346 -31.59 -3.39 -9.58
C ASP A 346 -30.38 -3.07 -8.70
N GLN A 347 -30.44 -1.93 -8.02
CA GLN A 347 -29.36 -1.49 -7.14
C GLN A 347 -29.88 -0.72 -5.93
N LEU A 348 -29.09 -0.73 -4.86
CA LEU A 348 -29.25 0.20 -3.75
C LEU A 348 -28.06 1.15 -3.71
N VAL A 349 -28.29 2.41 -3.41
CA VAL A 349 -27.26 3.36 -3.02
C VAL A 349 -27.53 3.73 -1.58
N TYR A 350 -26.52 3.67 -0.72
CA TYR A 350 -26.66 3.97 0.70
C TYR A 350 -25.58 4.92 1.17
N TRP A 351 -25.88 5.72 2.19
CA TRP A 351 -24.88 6.53 2.88
C TRP A 351 -25.23 6.75 4.35
N TYR A 352 -24.19 7.04 5.13
CA TYR A 352 -24.30 7.37 6.55
C TYR A 352 -23.01 8.01 7.05
N ARG A 353 -23.10 8.70 8.18
CA ARG A 353 -21.91 9.14 8.91
C ARG A 353 -21.24 7.96 9.64
N PRO A 354 -19.91 7.88 9.67
CA PRO A 354 -19.20 6.83 10.40
C PRO A 354 -19.41 6.87 11.92
N ASN A 355 -19.84 8.01 12.44
CA ASN A 355 -20.11 8.23 13.85
C ASN A 355 -21.47 8.92 14.03
N PRO A 356 -22.20 8.63 15.13
CA PRO A 356 -23.33 9.45 15.54
C PRO A 356 -22.92 10.92 15.69
N SER A 357 -23.81 11.83 15.30
CA SER A 357 -23.62 13.29 15.40
C SER A 357 -23.30 13.78 16.82
N THR A 358 -23.69 13.01 17.82
CA THR A 358 -23.45 13.33 19.23
C THR A 358 -22.11 12.85 19.76
N THR A 359 -21.34 12.08 18.98
CA THR A 359 -19.99 11.62 19.35
C THR A 359 -19.10 12.83 19.61
N SER A 360 -18.54 12.98 20.82
CA SER A 360 -17.63 14.09 21.14
C SER A 360 -16.19 13.72 20.78
N CYS A 361 -15.53 14.65 20.09
CA CYS A 361 -14.13 14.60 19.71
C CYS A 361 -13.32 15.76 20.32
N ASP A 362 -13.91 16.51 21.26
CA ASP A 362 -13.35 17.76 21.79
C ASP A 362 -11.90 17.60 22.29
N ALA A 363 -11.57 16.46 22.90
CA ALA A 363 -10.25 16.19 23.46
C ALA A 363 -9.14 16.03 22.40
N THR A 364 -9.49 15.68 21.16
CA THR A 364 -8.55 15.30 20.09
C THR A 364 -8.68 16.15 18.83
N ASP A 365 -9.76 16.91 18.71
CA ASP A 365 -10.13 17.66 17.53
C ASP A 365 -9.20 18.86 17.24
N THR A 366 -9.02 19.21 15.97
CA THR A 366 -8.14 20.30 15.54
C THR A 366 -8.77 21.67 15.62
N THR A 367 -10.08 21.77 15.75
CA THR A 367 -10.81 23.04 15.81
C THR A 367 -11.30 23.36 17.22
N PHE A 368 -11.36 22.39 18.13
CA PHE A 368 -11.77 22.62 19.52
C PHE A 368 -10.66 23.30 20.35
N GLY A 369 -10.97 24.42 21.01
CA GLY A 369 -10.01 25.17 21.83
C GLY A 369 -8.97 25.94 21.01
N ARG A 370 -9.17 26.09 19.69
CA ARG A 370 -8.18 26.64 18.77
C ARG A 370 -8.76 27.75 17.90
N PRO A 371 -8.47 29.02 18.20
CA PRO A 371 -8.77 30.13 17.30
C PRO A 371 -8.01 29.98 15.97
N ALA A 372 -8.63 30.39 14.87
CA ALA A 372 -8.06 30.34 13.52
C ALA A 372 -8.38 31.62 12.74
N ASN A 373 -7.82 31.79 11.53
CA ASN A 373 -8.23 32.88 10.64
C ASN A 373 -9.73 32.70 10.34
N ASN A 374 -10.51 33.75 10.57
CA ASN A 374 -11.95 33.78 10.30
C ASN A 374 -12.37 35.02 9.50
N ASP A 375 -11.51 35.51 8.61
CA ASP A 375 -11.80 36.68 7.75
C ASP A 375 -13.04 36.42 6.87
N SER A 376 -13.29 35.15 6.52
CA SER A 376 -14.49 34.72 5.78
C SER A 376 -15.75 34.61 6.64
N GLY A 377 -15.63 34.58 7.96
CA GLY A 377 -16.73 34.31 8.88
C GLY A 377 -17.26 32.87 8.87
N ASN A 378 -16.53 31.93 8.26
CA ASN A 378 -16.92 30.52 8.09
C ASN A 378 -16.19 29.54 9.01
N TYR A 379 -15.29 30.01 9.87
CA TYR A 379 -14.69 29.23 10.94
C TYR A 379 -15.52 29.34 12.22
N PHE A 380 -15.85 28.20 12.80
CA PHE A 380 -16.51 28.07 14.08
C PHE A 380 -15.66 27.15 14.96
N GLU A 381 -15.37 27.54 16.19
CA GLU A 381 -14.51 26.74 17.06
C GLU A 381 -15.24 25.47 17.56
N GLY A 382 -14.59 24.31 17.49
CA GLY A 382 -15.11 23.04 17.97
C GLY A 382 -15.98 22.29 16.96
N ARG A 383 -17.11 21.73 17.40
CA ARG A 383 -17.95 20.91 16.52
C ARG A 383 -18.46 21.72 15.31
N PRO A 384 -18.47 21.16 14.08
CA PRO A 384 -18.87 21.88 12.88
C PRO A 384 -20.23 22.58 13.03
N ASN A 385 -20.30 23.86 12.66
CA ASN A 385 -21.58 24.59 12.66
C ASN A 385 -22.60 23.89 11.75
N GLY A 386 -23.84 23.73 12.21
CA GLY A 386 -24.89 23.06 11.44
C GLY A 386 -25.06 21.56 11.74
N TRP A 387 -24.21 20.96 12.58
CA TRP A 387 -24.29 19.53 12.91
C TRP A 387 -25.66 19.09 13.45
N GLN A 388 -26.39 19.98 14.13
CA GLN A 388 -27.74 19.69 14.66
C GLN A 388 -28.81 19.52 13.57
N THR A 389 -28.54 19.98 12.36
CA THR A 389 -29.48 19.85 11.24
C THR A 389 -29.48 18.45 10.63
N LEU A 390 -28.48 17.63 10.99
CA LEU A 390 -28.30 16.31 10.42
C LEU A 390 -29.01 15.23 11.24
N SER A 391 -29.63 14.27 10.57
CA SER A 391 -30.20 13.11 11.23
C SER A 391 -29.18 11.99 11.41
N ASP A 392 -29.27 11.26 12.54
CA ASP A 392 -28.47 10.05 12.81
C ASP A 392 -29.13 8.84 12.16
N SER A 393 -28.88 8.66 10.87
CA SER A 393 -29.53 7.62 10.08
C SER A 393 -28.64 7.04 8.98
N VAL A 394 -29.01 5.83 8.57
CA VAL A 394 -28.60 5.19 7.32
C VAL A 394 -29.64 5.50 6.27
N PHE A 395 -29.22 6.22 5.24
CA PHE A 395 -30.06 6.59 4.10
C PHE A 395 -29.87 5.57 2.99
N VAL A 396 -30.97 5.16 2.36
CA VAL A 396 -30.95 4.16 1.28
C VAL A 396 -31.88 4.60 0.17
N VAL A 397 -31.39 4.55 -1.07
CA VAL A 397 -32.16 4.75 -2.29
C VAL A 397 -32.16 3.46 -3.07
N SER A 398 -33.34 2.92 -3.36
CA SER A 398 -33.46 1.78 -4.27
C SER A 398 -33.76 2.26 -5.69
N LEU A 399 -33.06 1.69 -6.66
CA LEU A 399 -33.31 1.84 -8.08
C LEU A 399 -33.74 0.46 -8.59
N LEU A 400 -35.04 0.28 -8.80
CA LEU A 400 -35.62 -1.04 -9.06
C LEU A 400 -36.32 -1.10 -10.42
N LYS A 401 -36.13 -2.18 -11.15
CA LYS A 401 -36.84 -2.45 -12.41
C LYS A 401 -38.23 -3.02 -12.20
N GLU A 402 -38.43 -3.67 -11.06
CA GLU A 402 -39.68 -4.29 -10.64
C GLU A 402 -39.83 -4.14 -9.12
N PRO A 403 -41.06 -4.12 -8.57
CA PRO A 403 -41.27 -4.07 -7.13
C PRO A 403 -40.48 -5.13 -6.36
N ALA A 404 -39.96 -4.78 -5.19
CA ALA A 404 -39.16 -5.68 -4.37
C ALA A 404 -39.22 -5.32 -2.87
N MET A 405 -38.74 -6.23 -2.03
CA MET A 405 -38.52 -5.99 -0.61
C MET A 405 -37.08 -5.53 -0.39
N VAL A 406 -36.90 -4.33 0.18
CA VAL A 406 -35.61 -3.78 0.59
C VAL A 406 -35.40 -4.03 2.09
N THR A 407 -34.34 -4.74 2.45
CA THR A 407 -33.93 -4.99 3.84
C THR A 407 -32.72 -4.14 4.15
N VAL A 408 -32.80 -3.36 5.23
CA VAL A 408 -31.70 -2.55 5.74
C VAL A 408 -31.42 -2.96 7.17
N ARG A 409 -30.19 -3.40 7.43
CA ARG A 409 -29.70 -3.69 8.77
C ARG A 409 -28.67 -2.64 9.16
N SER A 410 -28.93 -1.95 10.26
CA SER A 410 -28.02 -1.00 10.88
C SER A 410 -27.64 -1.47 12.28
N GLY A 411 -26.44 -2.04 12.42
CA GLY A 411 -26.02 -2.72 13.65
C GLY A 411 -26.96 -3.88 14.01
N ASN A 412 -27.69 -3.72 15.11
CA ASN A 412 -28.70 -4.66 15.58
C ASN A 412 -30.13 -4.32 15.13
N ASN A 413 -30.35 -3.16 14.51
CA ASN A 413 -31.64 -2.73 13.97
C ASN A 413 -31.82 -3.31 12.57
N THR A 414 -32.95 -3.97 12.28
CA THR A 414 -33.28 -4.46 10.93
C THR A 414 -34.67 -3.96 10.55
N GLN A 415 -34.79 -3.33 9.39
CA GLN A 415 -36.05 -2.86 8.84
C GLN A 415 -36.24 -3.38 7.41
N ASN A 416 -37.50 -3.68 7.07
CA ASN A 416 -37.90 -4.17 5.76
C ASN A 416 -38.92 -3.21 5.16
N PHE A 417 -38.72 -2.85 3.89
CA PHE A 417 -39.57 -1.93 3.15
C PHE A 417 -40.07 -2.59 1.87
N SER A 418 -41.35 -2.48 1.58
CA SER A 418 -41.88 -2.76 0.25
C SER A 418 -41.59 -1.55 -0.66
N ALA A 419 -40.87 -1.76 -1.75
CA ALA A 419 -40.46 -0.75 -2.70
C ALA A 419 -41.13 -1.00 -4.06
N SER A 420 -41.65 0.04 -4.70
CA SER A 420 -42.16 -0.06 -6.08
C SER A 420 -41.01 -0.09 -7.09
N GLU A 421 -41.30 -0.37 -8.35
CA GLU A 421 -40.36 -0.06 -9.44
C GLU A 421 -40.03 1.45 -9.46
N GLY A 422 -38.89 1.81 -10.06
CA GLY A 422 -38.34 3.17 -10.04
C GLY A 422 -37.47 3.47 -8.82
N THR A 423 -37.44 4.74 -8.42
CA THR A 423 -36.68 5.25 -7.26
C THR A 423 -37.52 5.26 -5.99
N ASN A 424 -37.00 4.70 -4.88
CA ASN A 424 -37.62 4.80 -3.55
C ASN A 424 -36.57 5.22 -2.51
N PHE A 425 -36.99 5.94 -1.45
CA PHE A 425 -36.09 6.47 -0.42
C PHE A 425 -36.47 5.93 0.95
N PHE A 426 -35.46 5.47 1.69
CA PHE A 426 -35.62 4.91 3.02
C PHE A 426 -34.62 5.54 3.99
N GLN A 427 -35.01 5.58 5.26
CA GLN A 427 -34.17 6.06 6.34
C GLN A 427 -34.31 5.11 7.52
N VAL A 428 -33.19 4.61 8.01
CA VAL A 428 -33.13 3.70 9.17
C VAL A 428 -32.29 4.35 10.27
N PRO A 429 -32.74 4.37 11.54
CA PRO A 429 -31.94 4.89 12.63
C PRO A 429 -30.56 4.24 12.71
N ILE A 430 -29.54 5.06 12.96
CA ILE A 430 -28.16 4.58 13.05
C ILE A 430 -28.00 3.55 14.18
N GLY A 431 -27.40 2.42 13.87
CA GLY A 431 -27.01 1.38 14.83
C GLY A 431 -25.51 1.13 14.74
N LEU A 432 -24.84 1.09 15.90
CA LEU A 432 -23.42 0.81 15.98
C LEU A 432 -23.09 -0.57 15.39
N GLY A 433 -21.94 -0.67 14.73
CA GLY A 433 -21.42 -1.88 14.10
C GLY A 433 -21.67 -1.92 12.59
N VAL A 434 -21.91 -3.12 12.09
CA VAL A 434 -21.99 -3.43 10.66
C VAL A 434 -23.31 -2.97 10.05
N GLN A 435 -23.24 -2.47 8.82
CA GLN A 435 -24.40 -2.08 8.02
C GLN A 435 -24.55 -3.06 6.86
N SER A 436 -25.72 -3.62 6.61
CA SER A 436 -25.94 -4.54 5.47
C SER A 436 -27.29 -4.29 4.80
N PHE A 437 -27.34 -4.52 3.50
CA PHE A 437 -28.47 -4.17 2.66
C PHE A 437 -28.80 -5.33 1.73
N ALA A 438 -30.08 -5.53 1.44
CA ALA A 438 -30.53 -6.54 0.49
C ALA A 438 -31.81 -6.09 -0.25
N VAL A 439 -31.94 -6.52 -1.49
CA VAL A 439 -33.17 -6.50 -2.28
C VAL A 439 -33.62 -7.94 -2.45
N SER A 440 -34.91 -8.23 -2.26
CA SER A 440 -35.47 -9.57 -2.45
C SER A 440 -36.83 -9.55 -3.13
N ARG A 441 -37.12 -10.59 -3.91
CA ARG A 441 -38.44 -10.86 -4.51
C ARG A 441 -38.84 -12.29 -4.20
N ASP A 442 -40.08 -12.51 -3.77
CA ASP A 442 -40.60 -13.83 -3.37
C ASP A 442 -39.71 -14.57 -2.35
N GLY A 443 -39.11 -13.82 -1.42
CA GLY A 443 -38.20 -14.35 -0.40
C GLY A 443 -36.80 -14.74 -0.90
N LYS A 444 -36.48 -14.49 -2.18
CA LYS A 444 -35.14 -14.72 -2.76
C LYS A 444 -34.38 -13.41 -2.89
N ALA A 445 -33.13 -13.39 -2.42
CA ALA A 445 -32.24 -12.25 -2.58
C ALA A 445 -31.90 -12.03 -4.07
N ILE A 446 -32.03 -10.79 -4.53
CA ILE A 446 -31.66 -10.32 -5.88
C ILE A 446 -30.24 -9.74 -5.84
N VAL A 447 -30.01 -8.79 -4.95
CA VAL A 447 -28.70 -8.20 -4.66
C VAL A 447 -28.57 -7.98 -3.16
N SER A 448 -27.38 -8.14 -2.61
CA SER A 448 -27.09 -7.86 -1.21
C SER A 448 -25.63 -7.52 -1.01
N ALA A 449 -25.35 -6.62 -0.07
CA ALA A 449 -23.97 -6.31 0.33
C ALA A 449 -23.90 -5.92 1.80
N THR A 450 -22.70 -6.06 2.36
CA THR A 450 -22.36 -5.54 3.67
C THR A 450 -21.41 -4.37 3.48
N SER A 451 -21.69 -3.24 4.11
CA SER A 451 -20.80 -2.10 3.99
C SER A 451 -19.44 -2.36 4.62
N SER A 452 -18.38 -1.98 3.90
CA SER A 452 -17.00 -2.11 4.36
C SER A 452 -16.66 -1.18 5.53
N LYS A 453 -17.45 -0.11 5.75
CA LYS A 453 -17.28 0.83 6.85
C LYS A 453 -18.28 0.60 7.98
N THR A 454 -17.81 0.34 9.19
CA THR A 454 -18.68 0.22 10.36
C THR A 454 -19.02 1.59 10.93
N ILE A 455 -20.15 1.66 11.63
CA ILE A 455 -20.51 2.84 12.42
C ILE A 455 -20.00 2.61 13.84
N SER A 456 -19.20 3.52 14.38
CA SER A 456 -18.68 3.44 15.74
C SER A 456 -19.02 4.70 16.54
N ASN A 457 -18.76 4.67 17.84
CA ASN A 457 -18.85 5.83 18.73
C ASN A 457 -17.46 6.45 18.99
N SER A 458 -16.51 6.28 18.08
CA SER A 458 -15.11 6.70 18.23
C SER A 458 -14.70 7.71 17.18
N CYS A 459 -14.01 8.79 17.56
CA CYS A 459 -13.52 9.81 16.64
C CYS A 459 -12.51 9.26 15.65
N ILE A 460 -12.92 9.10 14.39
CA ILE A 460 -12.02 8.69 13.30
C ILE A 460 -10.95 9.77 13.16
N CYS A 461 -9.68 9.36 13.26
CA CYS A 461 -8.52 10.26 13.28
C CYS A 461 -8.55 11.34 14.37
N GLY A 462 -9.36 11.17 15.43
CA GLY A 462 -9.49 12.15 16.49
C GLY A 462 -10.26 13.43 16.10
N LEU A 463 -10.90 13.46 14.94
CA LEU A 463 -11.59 14.65 14.41
C LEU A 463 -13.11 14.51 14.45
N TYR A 464 -13.80 15.65 14.47
CA TYR A 464 -15.20 15.73 14.10
C TYR A 464 -15.38 15.51 12.60
N ASN A 465 -15.43 14.24 12.18
CA ASN A 465 -15.67 13.89 10.78
C ASN A 465 -17.18 13.72 10.49
N TYR A 466 -17.77 14.73 9.85
CA TYR A 466 -19.17 14.72 9.41
C TYR A 466 -19.33 14.39 7.92
N ASN A 467 -18.27 13.94 7.25
CA ASN A 467 -18.37 13.42 5.90
C ASN A 467 -19.18 12.11 5.89
N ALA A 468 -19.84 11.81 4.78
CA ALA A 468 -20.61 10.58 4.63
C ALA A 468 -19.77 9.48 3.97
N TYR A 469 -19.99 8.24 4.40
CA TYR A 469 -19.57 7.09 3.61
C TYR A 469 -20.69 6.72 2.65
N VAL A 470 -20.40 6.56 1.36
CA VAL A 470 -21.41 6.21 0.33
C VAL A 470 -21.04 4.89 -0.31
N GLY A 471 -21.99 3.96 -0.39
CA GLY A 471 -21.79 2.66 -1.04
C GLY A 471 -22.95 2.27 -1.95
N THR A 472 -22.72 1.21 -2.73
CA THR A 472 -23.70 0.64 -3.66
C THR A 472 -23.92 -0.84 -3.37
N VAL A 473 -25.10 -1.36 -3.73
CA VAL A 473 -25.43 -2.79 -3.74
C VAL A 473 -25.92 -3.15 -5.13
N PRO A 474 -25.28 -4.11 -5.84
CA PRO A 474 -24.11 -4.88 -5.43
C PRO A 474 -22.88 -3.98 -5.20
N GLU A 475 -21.96 -4.46 -4.36
CA GLU A 475 -20.74 -3.72 -4.01
C GLU A 475 -19.86 -3.53 -5.25
N LYS A 476 -19.33 -2.32 -5.43
CA LYS A 476 -18.35 -1.98 -6.46
C LYS A 476 -17.00 -1.70 -5.81
N THR A 477 -15.92 -2.08 -6.48
CA THR A 477 -14.56 -1.80 -6.02
C THR A 477 -14.21 -0.33 -6.26
N TRP A 478 -13.73 0.36 -5.23
CA TRP A 478 -13.30 1.76 -5.31
C TRP A 478 -11.79 1.87 -5.11
N THR A 479 -11.13 2.69 -5.92
CA THR A 479 -9.70 2.99 -5.78
C THR A 479 -9.51 4.12 -4.77
N ASP A 480 -8.72 3.88 -3.72
CA ASP A 480 -8.29 4.90 -2.76
C ASP A 480 -7.33 5.94 -3.41
N LEU A 481 -7.05 7.01 -2.67
CA LEU A 481 -6.07 8.05 -3.03
C LEU A 481 -4.78 7.44 -3.58
N SER A 482 -4.26 8.00 -4.67
CA SER A 482 -2.97 7.59 -5.25
C SER A 482 -1.78 7.94 -4.33
N GLY A 483 -0.63 7.28 -4.52
CA GLY A 483 0.57 7.44 -3.69
C GLY A 483 1.01 8.90 -3.46
N ALA A 484 1.07 9.73 -4.51
CA ALA A 484 1.46 11.13 -4.37
C ALA A 484 0.47 11.96 -3.52
N SER A 485 -0.83 11.65 -3.60
CA SER A 485 -1.87 12.30 -2.78
C SER A 485 -1.84 11.79 -1.33
N LEU A 486 -1.50 10.51 -1.11
CA LEU A 486 -1.24 9.92 0.21
C LEU A 486 0.03 10.50 0.88
N ASP A 487 1.09 10.75 0.12
CA ASP A 487 2.34 11.35 0.60
C ASP A 487 2.13 12.82 1.00
N SER A 488 1.33 13.56 0.23
CA SER A 488 0.91 14.92 0.56
C SER A 488 0.05 14.97 1.84
N LEU A 489 -0.87 14.01 2.00
CA LEU A 489 -1.67 13.81 3.21
C LEU A 489 -0.80 13.54 4.45
N ALA A 490 0.22 12.68 4.31
CA ALA A 490 1.18 12.41 5.39
C ALA A 490 1.97 13.67 5.78
N THR A 491 2.27 14.53 4.80
CA THR A 491 2.98 15.80 5.02
C THR A 491 2.10 16.85 5.72
N GLY A 492 0.81 16.94 5.37
CA GLY A 492 -0.16 17.84 6.03
C GLY A 492 -0.58 17.40 7.44
N LEU A 493 -0.56 16.09 7.70
CA LEU A 493 -0.77 15.51 9.04
C LEU A 493 0.49 15.49 9.91
N ALA A 494 1.68 15.68 9.32
CA ALA A 494 2.96 15.71 10.01
C ALA A 494 3.06 16.95 10.91
N GLY A 495 2.45 16.86 12.08
CA GLY A 495 2.59 17.90 13.08
C GLY A 495 1.87 17.63 14.39
N ARG A 496 0.55 17.36 14.40
CA ARG A 496 -0.23 17.58 15.64
C ARG A 496 -1.47 16.71 15.89
N VAL A 497 -1.78 15.72 15.04
CA VAL A 497 -2.85 14.73 15.31
C VAL A 497 -2.42 13.36 14.81
N ALA A 498 -2.44 12.35 15.68
CA ALA A 498 -2.25 10.96 15.31
C ALA A 498 -3.49 10.45 14.56
N CYS A 499 -3.65 10.88 13.30
CA CYS A 499 -4.57 10.24 12.37
C CYS A 499 -3.93 8.92 11.94
N SER A 500 -4.18 7.88 12.72
CA SER A 500 -3.93 6.52 12.29
C SER A 500 -4.90 6.23 11.15
N LEU A 501 -4.38 6.30 9.93
CA LEU A 501 -5.08 5.93 8.71
C LEU A 501 -5.63 4.51 8.89
N THR A 502 -6.92 4.40 9.18
CA THR A 502 -7.70 3.27 8.67
C THR A 502 -7.75 3.49 7.17
N ALA A 503 -6.67 3.11 6.47
CA ALA A 503 -6.85 2.62 5.11
C ALA A 503 -7.95 1.57 5.16
N GLN A 504 -8.67 1.42 4.06
CA GLN A 504 -9.72 0.44 3.86
C GLN A 504 -9.56 -0.81 4.71
N ASN A 505 -10.70 -1.41 5.02
CA ASN A 505 -10.85 -2.79 5.46
C ASN A 505 -10.26 -3.81 4.44
N THR A 506 -9.20 -3.47 3.70
CA THR A 506 -8.26 -4.39 3.05
C THR A 506 -7.68 -5.30 4.11
N SER A 507 -8.42 -6.36 4.35
CA SER A 507 -7.95 -7.53 5.02
C SER A 507 -7.23 -8.41 4.00
N TYR A 508 -6.14 -9.04 4.41
CA TYR A 508 -5.39 -9.95 3.54
C TYR A 508 -5.59 -11.39 4.00
N ASP A 509 -5.70 -12.31 3.05
CA ASP A 509 -5.69 -13.74 3.35
C ASP A 509 -4.38 -14.11 4.03
N TYR A 510 -3.28 -13.49 3.62
CA TYR A 510 -1.98 -13.61 4.26
C TYR A 510 -1.31 -12.26 4.47
N ILE A 511 -0.87 -12.00 5.69
CA ILE A 511 0.13 -10.96 5.98
C ILE A 511 1.46 -11.65 6.25
N VAL A 512 2.46 -11.41 5.42
CA VAL A 512 3.82 -11.89 5.57
C VAL A 512 4.68 -10.76 6.13
N VAL A 513 5.36 -10.99 7.25
CA VAL A 513 6.14 -9.97 7.96
C VAL A 513 7.63 -10.25 7.78
N GLY A 514 8.31 -9.43 6.99
CA GLY A 514 9.74 -9.51 6.68
C GLY A 514 10.01 -9.96 5.25
N GLY A 515 10.55 -9.07 4.41
CA GLY A 515 10.95 -9.28 3.02
C GLY A 515 12.35 -9.87 2.84
N GLY A 516 12.75 -10.76 3.76
CA GLY A 516 14.03 -11.47 3.71
C GLY A 516 13.99 -12.76 2.87
N ALA A 517 15.03 -13.60 3.04
CA ALA A 517 15.22 -14.86 2.31
C ALA A 517 13.95 -15.74 2.21
N ALA A 518 13.27 -15.96 3.34
CA ALA A 518 12.09 -16.81 3.42
C ALA A 518 10.80 -16.06 3.05
N GLY A 519 10.62 -14.83 3.54
CA GLY A 519 9.38 -14.08 3.32
C GLY A 519 9.09 -13.76 1.86
N LEU A 520 10.12 -13.55 1.04
CA LEU A 520 9.96 -13.40 -0.41
C LEU A 520 9.45 -14.68 -1.08
N VAL A 521 9.96 -15.86 -0.68
CA VAL A 521 9.48 -17.16 -1.19
C VAL A 521 8.04 -17.41 -0.77
N VAL A 522 7.74 -17.24 0.52
CA VAL A 522 6.40 -17.47 1.06
C VAL A 522 5.39 -16.56 0.37
N SER A 523 5.70 -15.27 0.23
CA SER A 523 4.82 -14.31 -0.44
C SER A 523 4.56 -14.66 -1.91
N ASP A 524 5.59 -15.07 -2.65
CA ASP A 524 5.44 -15.51 -4.04
C ASP A 524 4.54 -16.74 -4.12
N ARG A 525 4.75 -17.76 -3.29
CA ARG A 525 3.96 -19.00 -3.32
C ARG A 525 2.51 -18.81 -2.89
N LEU A 526 2.26 -18.01 -1.86
CA LEU A 526 0.90 -17.73 -1.38
C LEU A 526 0.11 -16.92 -2.40
N SER A 527 0.73 -15.91 -3.03
CA SER A 527 0.09 -15.11 -4.07
C SER A 527 -0.07 -15.89 -5.39
N GLU A 528 0.85 -16.79 -5.71
CA GLU A 528 0.72 -17.73 -6.84
C GLU A 528 -0.50 -18.65 -6.70
N ALA A 529 -0.86 -19.02 -5.48
CA ALA A 529 -2.06 -19.79 -5.18
C ALA A 529 -3.37 -18.96 -5.25
N GLY A 530 -3.30 -17.66 -5.56
CA GLY A 530 -4.46 -16.79 -5.76
C GLY A 530 -4.96 -16.05 -4.51
N HIS A 531 -4.26 -16.16 -3.38
CA HIS A 531 -4.62 -15.46 -2.14
C HIS A 531 -4.26 -13.98 -2.18
N THR A 532 -4.99 -13.12 -1.46
CA THR A 532 -4.55 -11.74 -1.23
C THR A 532 -3.40 -11.73 -0.22
N VAL A 533 -2.22 -11.25 -0.64
CA VAL A 533 -1.00 -11.28 0.16
C VAL A 533 -0.45 -9.88 0.34
N LEU A 534 -0.21 -9.48 1.59
CA LEU A 534 0.57 -8.31 1.93
C LEU A 534 1.93 -8.73 2.49
N LEU A 535 3.00 -8.28 1.85
CA LEU A 535 4.36 -8.34 2.40
C LEU A 535 4.71 -7.01 3.06
N LEU A 536 5.02 -7.06 4.36
CA LEU A 536 5.50 -5.93 5.14
C LEU A 536 7.00 -6.05 5.36
N GLU A 537 7.77 -5.06 4.92
CA GLU A 537 9.21 -4.97 5.15
C GLU A 537 9.53 -3.72 5.96
N ARG A 538 10.36 -3.88 6.99
CA ARG A 538 10.75 -2.77 7.88
C ARG A 538 11.62 -1.74 7.15
N GLY A 539 12.53 -2.20 6.32
CA GLY A 539 13.51 -1.36 5.67
C GLY A 539 13.07 -0.82 4.31
N PRO A 540 13.86 0.10 3.74
CA PRO A 540 13.64 0.63 2.40
C PRO A 540 13.99 -0.40 1.31
N PRO A 541 13.62 -0.13 0.05
CA PRO A 541 14.14 -0.87 -1.10
C PRO A 541 15.68 -0.87 -1.19
N SER A 542 16.26 -1.99 -1.65
CA SER A 542 17.72 -2.17 -1.75
C SER A 542 18.24 -2.13 -3.19
N SER A 543 17.95 -3.16 -4.00
CA SER A 543 18.27 -3.22 -5.43
C SER A 543 17.61 -2.07 -6.20
N GLY A 544 18.31 -1.51 -7.18
CA GLY A 544 17.81 -0.38 -7.98
C GLY A 544 16.49 -0.66 -8.69
N ARG A 545 16.21 -1.93 -9.05
CA ARG A 545 14.91 -2.37 -9.60
C ARG A 545 13.71 -1.93 -8.75
N TRP A 546 13.88 -1.94 -7.43
CA TRP A 546 12.79 -1.73 -6.48
C TRP A 546 12.72 -0.31 -5.92
N ILE A 547 13.61 0.58 -6.35
CA ILE A 547 13.57 1.99 -6.00
C ILE A 547 12.66 2.71 -7.00
N PRO A 548 11.54 3.32 -6.57
CA PRO A 548 10.68 4.09 -7.46
C PRO A 548 11.44 5.27 -8.10
N ALA A 549 11.17 5.56 -9.38
CA ALA A 549 11.81 6.69 -10.08
C ALA A 549 11.59 8.04 -9.37
N ALA A 550 10.42 8.23 -8.74
CA ALA A 550 10.12 9.42 -7.94
C ALA A 550 10.97 9.53 -6.66
N GLN A 551 11.47 8.40 -6.15
CA GLN A 551 12.33 8.31 -4.97
C GLN A 551 13.82 8.23 -5.34
N GLU A 552 14.17 8.33 -6.63
CA GLU A 552 15.56 8.35 -7.11
C GLU A 552 16.34 9.61 -6.67
N ASN A 553 15.74 10.53 -5.92
CA ASN A 553 16.45 11.63 -5.25
C ASN A 553 16.21 11.67 -3.73
N GLN A 554 15.47 10.70 -3.17
CA GLN A 554 15.04 10.65 -1.77
C GLN A 554 15.66 9.50 -0.95
N VAL A 555 16.16 8.44 -1.59
CA VAL A 555 17.01 7.44 -0.90
C VAL A 555 18.33 8.14 -0.51
N PRO A 556 18.96 7.87 0.64
CA PRO A 556 20.26 8.44 0.98
C PRO A 556 21.34 7.94 -0.01
N PHE A 557 21.49 8.66 -1.13
CA PHE A 557 22.32 8.25 -2.28
C PHE A 557 23.76 7.96 -1.90
N ASP A 558 24.29 8.71 -0.93
CA ASP A 558 25.67 8.61 -0.46
C ASP A 558 26.03 7.20 0.06
N ASN A 559 25.06 6.40 0.52
CA ASN A 559 25.29 5.04 1.03
C ASN A 559 24.73 3.91 0.14
N TRP A 560 23.92 4.22 -0.88
CA TRP A 560 23.30 3.22 -1.79
C TRP A 560 24.07 3.05 -3.09
N ARG A 561 24.70 4.11 -3.60
CA ARG A 561 25.43 4.11 -4.88
C ARG A 561 26.79 4.80 -4.71
N PRO A 562 27.90 4.17 -5.09
CA PRO A 562 29.13 4.92 -5.32
C PRO A 562 28.96 5.83 -6.53
N GLY A 563 29.75 6.91 -6.62
CA GLY A 563 29.61 7.93 -7.67
C GLY A 563 29.71 7.40 -9.10
N TRP A 564 30.42 6.28 -9.31
CA TRP A 564 30.54 5.63 -10.62
C TRP A 564 29.29 4.83 -11.04
N LEU A 565 28.31 4.65 -10.15
CA LEU A 565 26.97 4.13 -10.50
C LEU A 565 25.95 5.25 -10.78
N ASN A 566 26.33 6.53 -10.71
CA ASN A 566 25.43 7.64 -11.02
C ASN A 566 24.89 7.53 -12.45
N GLY A 567 23.57 7.74 -12.61
CA GLY A 567 22.88 7.59 -13.89
C GLY A 567 22.63 6.14 -14.31
N THR A 568 22.95 5.16 -13.48
CA THR A 568 22.56 3.76 -13.68
C THR A 568 21.40 3.38 -12.76
N ASN A 569 20.60 2.39 -13.15
CA ASN A 569 19.59 1.81 -12.27
C ASN A 569 20.18 0.73 -11.31
N LEU A 570 21.45 0.83 -10.95
CA LEU A 570 22.13 -0.14 -10.08
C LEU A 570 22.45 0.48 -8.72
N THR A 571 22.48 -0.34 -7.69
CA THR A 571 22.94 0.01 -6.35
C THR A 571 24.06 -0.92 -5.91
N ARG A 572 24.63 -0.65 -4.74
CA ARG A 572 25.60 -1.52 -4.08
C ARG A 572 25.10 -2.93 -3.82
N PHE A 573 23.77 -3.12 -3.80
CA PHE A 573 23.15 -4.41 -3.60
C PHE A 573 23.09 -5.21 -4.91
N ASP A 574 23.14 -4.56 -6.08
CA ASP A 574 23.10 -5.21 -7.38
C ASP A 574 24.47 -5.74 -7.82
N VAL A 575 25.54 -5.01 -7.51
CA VAL A 575 26.91 -5.34 -7.94
C VAL A 575 27.55 -6.33 -6.97
N PRO A 576 27.88 -7.58 -7.37
CA PRO A 576 28.48 -8.60 -6.51
C PRO A 576 29.71 -8.09 -5.74
N GLY A 577 30.64 -7.44 -6.44
CA GLY A 577 31.88 -6.93 -5.86
C GLY A 577 31.69 -5.90 -4.75
N LEU A 578 30.57 -5.15 -4.74
CA LEU A 578 30.28 -4.13 -3.72
C LEU A 578 29.78 -4.70 -2.40
N SER A 579 29.51 -6.00 -2.30
CA SER A 579 28.90 -6.55 -1.07
C SER A 579 29.82 -6.46 0.17
N GLN A 580 31.14 -6.38 -0.03
CA GLN A 580 32.10 -6.20 1.07
C GLN A 580 32.01 -4.82 1.72
N TYR A 581 31.52 -3.82 0.99
CA TYR A 581 31.38 -2.46 1.51
C TYR A 581 30.39 -2.40 2.69
N PHE A 582 29.51 -3.41 2.86
CA PHE A 582 28.66 -3.52 4.05
C PHE A 582 29.47 -3.56 5.36
N TRP A 583 30.69 -4.09 5.32
CA TRP A 583 31.56 -4.13 6.50
C TRP A 583 32.30 -2.81 6.75
N SER A 584 32.41 -1.94 5.73
CA SER A 584 32.94 -0.58 5.88
C SER A 584 31.87 0.41 6.34
N SER A 585 30.65 0.31 5.79
CA SER A 585 29.52 1.16 6.14
C SER A 585 28.23 0.34 6.23
N GLN A 586 27.65 0.36 7.43
CA GLN A 586 26.38 -0.28 7.80
C GLN A 586 25.24 0.73 7.99
N ILE A 587 25.54 2.02 7.81
CA ILE A 587 24.63 3.15 8.06
C ILE A 587 23.38 2.97 7.19
N ASP A 588 22.21 3.12 7.81
CA ASP A 588 20.87 2.98 7.22
C ASP A 588 20.54 1.61 6.60
N ILE A 589 21.43 0.62 6.70
CA ILE A 589 21.24 -0.73 6.15
C ILE A 589 21.10 -1.76 7.27
N ALA A 590 21.97 -1.71 8.28
CA ALA A 590 21.91 -2.66 9.39
C ALA A 590 20.75 -2.33 10.33
N CYS A 591 20.14 -3.37 10.91
CA CYS A 591 19.12 -3.21 11.93
C CYS A 591 19.70 -2.50 13.16
N ALA A 592 19.30 -1.24 13.39
CA ALA A 592 19.84 -0.41 14.46
C ALA A 592 19.61 -0.99 15.88
N ASP A 593 18.61 -1.85 16.05
CA ASP A 593 18.26 -2.51 17.31
C ASP A 593 18.98 -3.85 17.53
N GLN A 594 20.04 -4.14 16.77
CA GLN A 594 20.80 -5.39 16.80
C GLN A 594 22.32 -5.15 16.81
N ALA A 595 22.80 -4.38 17.78
CA ALA A 595 24.19 -3.90 17.84
C ALA A 595 25.26 -5.00 17.88
N GLU A 596 24.97 -6.19 18.43
CA GLU A 596 25.97 -7.25 18.58
C GLU A 596 26.21 -8.05 17.29
N ASN A 597 25.22 -8.13 16.40
CA ASN A 597 25.32 -8.82 15.12
C ASN A 597 24.55 -8.08 14.02
N PRO A 598 25.24 -7.55 13.00
CA PRO A 598 24.58 -6.78 11.96
C PRO A 598 23.74 -7.71 11.07
N ALA A 599 22.42 -7.63 11.21
CA ALA A 599 21.48 -8.11 10.21
C ALA A 599 21.07 -6.93 9.31
N ALA A 600 20.77 -7.20 8.04
CA ALA A 600 20.30 -6.15 7.14
C ALA A 600 18.78 -5.95 7.28
N CYS A 601 18.38 -4.71 7.53
CA CYS A 601 17.01 -4.22 7.58
C CYS A 601 16.73 -3.37 6.34
N VAL A 602 16.77 -4.02 5.18
CA VAL A 602 16.36 -3.50 3.86
C VAL A 602 15.61 -4.61 3.13
N LEU A 603 14.85 -4.28 2.09
CA LEU A 603 14.20 -5.29 1.24
C LEU A 603 15.22 -6.32 0.73
N GLY A 604 14.89 -7.61 0.84
CA GLY A 604 15.81 -8.74 0.61
C GLY A 604 16.52 -9.24 1.86
N GLY A 605 16.50 -8.47 2.96
CA GLY A 605 17.19 -8.76 4.21
C GLY A 605 18.66 -9.11 3.98
N SER A 606 19.18 -10.09 4.71
CA SER A 606 20.58 -10.51 4.57
C SER A 606 20.96 -11.02 3.17
N THR A 607 20.01 -11.43 2.31
CA THR A 607 20.33 -11.83 0.93
C THR A 607 20.76 -10.65 0.05
N ALA A 608 20.39 -9.42 0.43
CA ALA A 608 20.85 -8.20 -0.22
C ALA A 608 22.34 -7.88 0.05
N VAL A 609 22.89 -8.35 1.19
CA VAL A 609 24.25 -7.96 1.64
C VAL A 609 25.23 -9.12 1.81
N ASN A 610 24.75 -10.37 1.91
CA ASN A 610 25.61 -11.53 2.13
C ASN A 610 26.56 -11.81 0.93
N SER A 611 27.47 -12.77 1.07
CA SER A 611 28.36 -13.18 -0.03
C SER A 611 27.70 -14.06 -1.10
N ALA A 612 26.37 -14.20 -1.10
CA ALA A 612 25.56 -14.96 -2.07
C ALA A 612 25.93 -16.44 -2.29
N LEU A 613 26.73 -17.03 -1.39
CA LEU A 613 27.04 -18.47 -1.41
C LEU A 613 25.76 -19.30 -1.40
N TRP A 614 25.65 -20.22 -2.34
CA TRP A 614 24.41 -20.90 -2.69
C TRP A 614 24.62 -22.41 -2.82
N TRP A 615 24.14 -23.16 -1.82
CA TRP A 615 24.40 -24.60 -1.66
C TRP A 615 23.12 -25.41 -1.56
N ARG A 616 23.01 -26.45 -2.40
CA ARG A 616 21.99 -27.49 -2.24
C ARG A 616 22.22 -28.18 -0.89
N PRO A 617 21.22 -28.21 0.00
CA PRO A 617 21.38 -28.88 1.29
C PRO A 617 21.57 -30.39 1.07
N PRO A 618 22.59 -31.03 1.69
CA PRO A 618 22.69 -32.49 1.71
C PRO A 618 21.49 -33.10 2.45
N ALA A 619 21.16 -34.36 2.13
CA ALA A 619 20.04 -35.09 2.71
C ALA A 619 20.07 -35.08 4.24
N GLY A 620 21.27 -35.27 4.80
CA GLY A 620 21.46 -35.33 6.23
C GLY A 620 21.25 -33.99 6.97
N ASP A 621 21.15 -32.85 6.29
CA ASP A 621 20.71 -31.59 6.93
C ASP A 621 19.23 -31.63 7.33
N PHE A 622 18.45 -32.50 6.69
CA PHE A 622 17.04 -32.74 7.01
C PHE A 622 16.87 -34.00 7.86
N ASP A 623 17.55 -35.09 7.50
CA ASP A 623 17.32 -36.40 8.13
C ASP A 623 17.91 -36.52 9.54
N GLU A 624 18.96 -35.76 9.88
CA GLU A 624 19.70 -35.92 11.14
C GLU A 624 19.51 -34.74 12.11
N ASN A 625 18.89 -33.64 11.68
CA ASN A 625 18.76 -32.41 12.49
C ASN A 625 17.48 -32.35 13.34
N GLY A 626 16.73 -33.45 13.48
CA GLY A 626 15.53 -33.49 14.32
C GLY A 626 14.32 -32.78 13.70
N TYR A 627 14.26 -32.68 12.37
CA TYR A 627 13.03 -32.30 11.68
C TYR A 627 11.92 -33.35 11.94
N PRO A 628 10.65 -32.94 12.09
CA PRO A 628 9.56 -33.87 12.27
C PRO A 628 9.25 -34.65 10.98
N HIS A 629 8.43 -35.70 11.10
CA HIS A 629 7.95 -36.45 9.93
C HIS A 629 7.32 -35.50 8.88
N GLY A 630 7.59 -35.76 7.59
CA GLY A 630 7.16 -34.90 6.49
C GLY A 630 8.15 -33.78 6.12
N TRP A 631 9.32 -33.74 6.75
CA TRP A 631 10.41 -32.79 6.49
C TRP A 631 11.77 -33.47 6.25
N GLY A 632 11.79 -34.80 6.13
CA GLY A 632 13.02 -35.52 5.76
C GLY A 632 13.45 -35.19 4.33
N SER A 633 14.67 -35.57 3.96
CA SER A 633 15.25 -35.28 2.64
C SER A 633 14.37 -35.75 1.47
N ALA A 634 13.68 -36.88 1.64
CA ALA A 634 12.72 -37.40 0.67
C ALA A 634 11.54 -36.43 0.46
N ASP A 635 10.98 -35.90 1.54
CA ASP A 635 9.87 -34.93 1.51
C ASP A 635 10.32 -33.56 0.98
N MET A 636 11.55 -33.15 1.32
CA MET A 636 12.13 -31.87 0.94
C MET A 636 12.58 -31.81 -0.52
N ARG A 637 12.72 -32.95 -1.20
CA ARG A 637 13.24 -33.05 -2.58
C ARG A 637 12.52 -32.11 -3.55
N GLY A 638 11.18 -32.04 -3.48
CA GLY A 638 10.38 -31.16 -4.33
C GLY A 638 10.67 -29.68 -4.07
N ALA A 639 10.69 -29.29 -2.79
CA ALA A 639 10.96 -27.92 -2.37
C ALA A 639 12.39 -27.45 -2.72
N VAL A 640 13.39 -28.30 -2.47
CA VAL A 640 14.79 -28.08 -2.90
C VAL A 640 14.87 -27.98 -4.43
N GLY A 641 14.17 -28.85 -5.15
CA GLY A 641 14.07 -28.79 -6.62
C GLY A 641 13.56 -27.45 -7.12
N ARG A 642 12.45 -26.96 -6.56
CA ARG A 642 11.85 -25.66 -6.91
C ARG A 642 12.79 -24.48 -6.63
N ALA A 643 13.41 -24.43 -5.45
CA ALA A 643 14.32 -23.35 -5.08
C ALA A 643 15.52 -23.23 -6.03
N PHE A 644 16.17 -24.36 -6.36
CA PHE A 644 17.34 -24.37 -7.23
C PHE A 644 17.00 -24.29 -8.73
N ALA A 645 15.78 -24.63 -9.13
CA ALA A 645 15.28 -24.33 -10.46
C ALA A 645 15.03 -22.82 -10.63
N ARG A 646 14.49 -22.18 -9.59
CA ARG A 646 14.21 -20.75 -9.60
C ARG A 646 15.46 -19.89 -9.54
N MET A 647 16.46 -20.34 -8.76
CA MET A 647 17.76 -19.70 -8.61
C MET A 647 18.88 -20.72 -8.91
N PRO A 648 19.25 -20.90 -10.20
CA PRO A 648 20.35 -21.77 -10.58
C PRO A 648 21.68 -21.28 -10.00
N ALA A 649 22.54 -22.22 -9.62
CA ALA A 649 23.87 -21.92 -9.12
C ALA A 649 24.85 -21.59 -10.27
N THR A 650 25.87 -20.79 -9.97
CA THR A 650 27.04 -20.58 -10.83
C THR A 650 28.33 -20.55 -10.00
N ASP A 651 29.40 -21.17 -10.50
CA ASP A 651 30.79 -20.97 -10.02
C ASP A 651 31.59 -19.98 -10.91
N ARG A 652 30.98 -19.51 -12.00
CA ARG A 652 31.50 -18.49 -12.92
C ARG A 652 30.50 -17.35 -13.01
N PRO A 653 30.48 -16.45 -12.02
CA PRO A 653 29.45 -15.41 -11.95
C PRO A 653 29.61 -14.32 -13.01
N SER A 654 30.83 -14.11 -13.50
CA SER A 654 31.08 -13.26 -14.67
C SER A 654 30.46 -13.89 -15.93
N PRO A 655 29.64 -13.16 -16.71
CA PRO A 655 28.93 -13.68 -17.88
C PRO A 655 29.82 -14.18 -19.02
N ASP A 656 31.09 -13.75 -19.06
CA ASP A 656 32.10 -14.24 -20.00
C ASP A 656 32.63 -15.65 -19.67
N GLY A 657 32.18 -16.24 -18.55
CA GLY A 657 32.57 -17.57 -18.10
C GLY A 657 33.95 -17.63 -17.44
N ILE A 658 34.63 -16.51 -17.27
CA ILE A 658 35.99 -16.45 -16.70
C ILE A 658 35.91 -16.35 -15.17
N LEU A 659 36.78 -17.12 -14.48
CA LEU A 659 37.04 -16.94 -13.05
C LEU A 659 38.21 -15.99 -12.87
N TYR A 660 37.94 -14.79 -12.37
CA TYR A 660 38.94 -13.76 -12.14
C TYR A 660 39.70 -14.02 -10.82
N SER A 661 41.02 -13.82 -10.84
CA SER A 661 41.93 -14.06 -9.71
C SER A 661 41.76 -15.42 -9.01
N PRO A 662 42.00 -16.54 -9.73
CA PRO A 662 41.84 -17.88 -9.20
C PRO A 662 43.02 -18.32 -8.31
N GLU A 663 43.98 -17.46 -7.98
CA GLU A 663 45.21 -17.86 -7.30
C GLU A 663 44.93 -18.44 -5.91
N GLY A 664 44.01 -17.83 -5.16
CA GLY A 664 43.56 -18.36 -3.87
C GLY A 664 42.89 -19.73 -3.98
N TYR A 665 42.13 -19.95 -5.07
CA TYR A 665 41.58 -21.26 -5.38
C TYR A 665 42.69 -22.29 -5.63
N ASN A 666 43.56 -22.00 -6.60
CA ASN A 666 44.60 -22.90 -7.09
C ASN A 666 45.56 -23.36 -5.98
N VAL A 667 45.97 -22.44 -5.09
CA VAL A 667 46.90 -22.72 -3.99
C VAL A 667 46.31 -23.75 -3.01
N VAL A 668 45.09 -23.51 -2.52
CA VAL A 668 44.48 -24.37 -1.50
C VAL A 668 43.91 -25.64 -2.13
N ALA A 669 43.24 -25.56 -3.28
CA ALA A 669 42.71 -26.72 -3.99
C ALA A 669 43.84 -27.70 -4.40
N GLY A 670 44.98 -27.16 -4.86
CA GLY A 670 46.14 -27.97 -5.20
C GLY A 670 46.73 -28.71 -3.99
N ALA A 671 46.79 -28.06 -2.82
CA ALA A 671 47.22 -28.71 -1.58
C ALA A 671 46.24 -29.80 -1.11
N LEU A 672 44.93 -29.50 -1.14
CA LEU A 672 43.87 -30.45 -0.78
C LEU A 672 43.89 -31.70 -1.69
N ALA A 673 44.02 -31.51 -3.00
CA ALA A 673 44.11 -32.61 -3.96
C ALA A 673 45.33 -33.51 -3.69
N LYS A 674 46.50 -32.92 -3.43
CA LYS A 674 47.72 -33.67 -3.05
C LYS A 674 47.57 -34.41 -1.72
N ALA A 675 46.77 -33.86 -0.81
CA ALA A 675 46.42 -34.48 0.47
C ALA A 675 45.28 -35.52 0.35
N GLY A 676 44.83 -35.84 -0.86
CA GLY A 676 43.84 -36.89 -1.12
C GLY A 676 42.37 -36.47 -0.99
N TRP A 677 42.07 -35.17 -0.93
CA TRP A 677 40.70 -34.69 -0.99
C TRP A 677 40.16 -34.74 -2.42
N ALA A 678 38.89 -35.09 -2.58
CA ALA A 678 38.25 -35.19 -3.89
C ALA A 678 37.71 -33.83 -4.36
N ASN A 679 38.01 -33.45 -5.61
CA ASN A 679 37.35 -32.31 -6.25
C ASN A 679 35.96 -32.74 -6.74
N VAL A 680 34.93 -31.98 -6.38
CA VAL A 680 33.52 -32.25 -6.75
C VAL A 680 32.86 -30.98 -7.28
N THR A 681 31.77 -31.15 -8.03
CA THR A 681 30.86 -30.04 -8.33
C THR A 681 29.84 -29.94 -7.18
N GLY A 682 30.09 -29.05 -6.22
CA GLY A 682 29.44 -29.08 -4.90
C GLY A 682 27.90 -29.15 -4.89
N ASN A 683 27.24 -28.52 -5.87
CA ASN A 683 25.78 -28.54 -6.05
C ASN A 683 25.23 -29.67 -6.92
N GLU A 684 26.05 -30.35 -7.73
CA GLU A 684 25.62 -31.54 -8.49
C GLU A 684 25.70 -32.80 -7.62
N THR A 685 26.61 -32.81 -6.65
CA THR A 685 26.77 -33.87 -5.66
C THR A 685 26.59 -33.33 -4.23
N PRO A 686 25.37 -32.91 -3.84
CA PRO A 686 25.13 -32.23 -2.56
C PRO A 686 25.55 -33.07 -1.35
N ASP A 687 25.42 -34.40 -1.40
CA ASP A 687 25.78 -35.31 -0.30
C ASP A 687 27.29 -35.63 -0.22
N ALA A 688 28.07 -35.29 -1.25
CA ALA A 688 29.52 -35.45 -1.22
C ALA A 688 30.14 -34.31 -0.40
N LYS A 689 30.14 -34.46 0.94
CA LYS A 689 30.61 -33.46 1.92
C LYS A 689 31.63 -34.00 2.92
N ASN A 690 32.29 -35.12 2.59
CA ASN A 690 33.36 -35.69 3.39
C ASN A 690 34.67 -35.78 2.59
N ARG A 691 35.73 -35.09 3.03
CA ARG A 691 37.03 -34.99 2.35
C ARG A 691 36.90 -34.55 0.89
N THR A 692 36.09 -33.52 0.68
CA THR A 692 35.79 -32.96 -0.65
C THR A 692 36.07 -31.47 -0.71
N PHE A 693 36.36 -30.96 -1.90
CA PHE A 693 36.40 -29.52 -2.17
C PHE A 693 35.76 -29.20 -3.53
N SER A 694 35.31 -27.96 -3.69
CA SER A 694 34.62 -27.45 -4.89
C SER A 694 34.99 -25.99 -5.11
N TYR A 695 34.76 -25.50 -6.33
CA TYR A 695 34.59 -24.05 -6.53
C TYR A 695 33.41 -23.55 -5.68
N ALA A 696 33.50 -22.30 -5.25
CA ALA A 696 32.38 -21.63 -4.59
C ALA A 696 31.21 -21.44 -5.57
N ASN A 697 30.00 -21.80 -5.14
CA ASN A 697 28.79 -21.59 -5.92
C ASN A 697 27.98 -20.41 -5.38
N TYR A 698 27.41 -19.63 -6.28
CA TYR A 698 26.63 -18.43 -6.00
C TYR A 698 25.27 -18.48 -6.68
N HIS A 699 24.33 -17.69 -6.17
CA HIS A 699 23.07 -17.42 -6.87
C HIS A 699 23.15 -16.19 -7.81
N TYR A 700 24.36 -15.69 -8.10
CA TYR A 700 24.58 -14.59 -9.04
C TYR A 700 24.07 -14.92 -10.44
N ARG A 701 23.64 -13.90 -11.18
CA ARG A 701 23.14 -14.08 -12.54
C ARG A 701 23.44 -12.86 -13.39
N PHE A 702 24.01 -13.08 -14.58
CA PHE A 702 24.32 -12.02 -15.56
C PHE A 702 25.17 -10.87 -14.96
N GLY A 703 26.09 -11.19 -14.06
CA GLY A 703 26.93 -10.22 -13.36
C GLY A 703 26.24 -9.45 -12.24
N TYR A 704 24.98 -9.77 -11.90
CA TYR A 704 24.23 -9.18 -10.79
C TYR A 704 24.12 -10.13 -9.60
N ARG A 705 23.83 -9.56 -8.43
CA ARG A 705 23.51 -10.28 -7.20
C ARG A 705 22.39 -11.32 -7.39
N ASN A 706 21.33 -10.96 -8.11
CA ASN A 706 20.15 -11.79 -8.31
C ASN A 706 19.48 -12.16 -6.96
N GLY A 707 19.29 -13.45 -6.65
CA GLY A 707 18.68 -13.87 -5.38
C GLY A 707 17.15 -13.86 -5.40
N PRO A 708 16.50 -13.97 -4.23
CA PRO A 708 15.05 -14.01 -4.14
C PRO A 708 14.37 -12.68 -4.55
N MET A 709 15.08 -11.55 -4.48
CA MET A 709 14.57 -10.26 -4.96
C MET A 709 14.41 -10.20 -6.48
N ASP A 710 15.35 -10.75 -7.25
CA ASP A 710 15.29 -10.75 -8.71
C ASP A 710 14.58 -11.98 -9.30
N THR A 711 14.04 -12.85 -8.44
CA THR A 711 13.32 -14.05 -8.85
C THR A 711 11.93 -14.10 -8.25
N TYR A 712 11.79 -14.48 -6.98
CA TYR A 712 10.51 -14.65 -6.28
C TYR A 712 9.71 -13.34 -6.20
N LEU A 713 10.36 -12.24 -5.81
CA LEU A 713 9.66 -10.95 -5.70
C LEU A 713 9.21 -10.43 -7.07
N VAL A 714 9.99 -10.66 -8.14
CA VAL A 714 9.62 -10.26 -9.51
C VAL A 714 8.27 -10.86 -9.94
N THR A 715 8.02 -12.14 -9.66
CA THR A 715 6.72 -12.74 -10.00
C THR A 715 5.64 -12.37 -9.02
N ALA A 716 5.94 -12.24 -7.71
CA ALA A 716 4.97 -11.78 -6.72
C ALA A 716 4.42 -10.39 -7.10
N SER A 717 5.31 -9.42 -7.35
CA SER A 717 4.96 -8.04 -7.72
C SER A 717 4.23 -7.92 -9.07
N ALA A 718 4.30 -8.93 -9.94
CA ALA A 718 3.54 -8.94 -11.18
C ALA A 718 2.06 -9.35 -10.99
N ARG A 719 1.67 -9.85 -9.80
CA ARG A 719 0.31 -10.32 -9.54
C ARG A 719 -0.54 -9.21 -8.88
N PRO A 720 -1.81 -9.03 -9.32
CA PRO A 720 -2.69 -8.00 -8.77
C PRO A 720 -3.15 -8.28 -7.32
N ASN A 721 -3.02 -9.52 -6.86
CA ASN A 721 -3.37 -9.97 -5.51
C ASN A 721 -2.18 -9.91 -4.53
N PHE A 722 -1.07 -9.29 -4.90
CA PHE A 722 0.09 -9.08 -4.04
C PHE A 722 0.34 -7.59 -3.80
N ALA A 723 0.58 -7.22 -2.55
CA ALA A 723 0.99 -5.89 -2.13
C ALA A 723 2.31 -5.95 -1.35
N LEU A 724 3.16 -4.94 -1.52
CA LEU A 724 4.42 -4.77 -0.81
C LEU A 724 4.44 -3.39 -0.15
N TRP A 725 4.61 -3.33 1.17
CA TRP A 725 4.91 -2.10 1.89
C TRP A 725 6.31 -2.19 2.48
N THR A 726 7.21 -1.33 2.03
CA THR A 726 8.52 -1.10 2.64
C THR A 726 8.41 -0.05 3.74
N ASP A 727 9.50 0.20 4.46
CA ASP A 727 9.57 1.23 5.50
C ASP A 727 8.51 1.05 6.61
N THR A 728 8.05 -0.20 6.80
CA THR A 728 6.91 -0.56 7.63
C THR A 728 7.31 -1.62 8.63
N SER A 729 7.70 -1.19 9.83
CA SER A 729 8.03 -2.10 10.93
C SER A 729 6.77 -2.66 11.60
N VAL A 730 6.71 -3.97 11.81
CA VAL A 730 5.66 -4.60 12.62
C VAL A 730 6.09 -4.66 14.08
N ARG A 731 5.22 -4.15 14.96
CA ARG A 731 5.41 -4.13 16.41
C ARG A 731 5.16 -5.48 17.05
N ARG A 732 3.98 -6.04 16.77
CA ARG A 732 3.42 -7.29 17.33
C ARG A 732 2.23 -7.76 16.50
N VAL A 733 1.77 -8.98 16.74
CA VAL A 733 0.46 -9.43 16.23
C VAL A 733 -0.64 -9.06 17.22
N ILE A 734 -1.82 -8.72 16.69
CA ILE A 734 -3.03 -8.49 17.49
C ILE A 734 -3.83 -9.79 17.52
N ARG A 735 -4.21 -10.24 18.71
CA ARG A 735 -4.90 -11.52 18.90
C ARG A 735 -5.91 -11.50 20.04
N ASP A 736 -6.93 -12.34 19.90
CA ASP A 736 -7.85 -12.73 20.96
C ASP A 736 -7.65 -14.22 21.25
N GLY A 737 -7.09 -14.54 22.42
CA GLY A 737 -6.63 -15.88 22.74
C GLY A 737 -5.62 -16.40 21.71
N GLY A 738 -5.95 -17.52 21.06
CA GLY A 738 -5.13 -18.14 20.02
C GLY A 738 -5.35 -17.58 18.60
N ARG A 739 -6.33 -16.69 18.40
CA ARG A 739 -6.68 -16.19 17.07
C ARG A 739 -6.08 -14.83 16.79
N VAL A 740 -5.20 -14.74 15.79
CA VAL A 740 -4.65 -13.48 15.30
C VAL A 740 -5.67 -12.79 14.38
N THR A 741 -5.92 -11.51 14.62
CA THR A 741 -6.84 -10.68 13.83
C THR A 741 -6.11 -9.70 12.91
N GLY A 742 -4.83 -9.43 13.19
CA GLY A 742 -4.00 -8.53 12.38
C GLY A 742 -2.60 -8.35 12.94
N VAL A 743 -1.87 -7.40 12.37
CA VAL A 743 -0.54 -6.97 12.85
C VAL A 743 -0.53 -5.48 13.15
N GLU A 744 0.07 -5.09 14.27
CA GLU A 744 0.23 -3.67 14.65
C GLU A 744 1.53 -3.13 14.06
N ILE A 745 1.45 -1.97 13.41
CA ILE A 745 2.59 -1.26 12.83
C ILE A 745 3.23 -0.36 13.90
N GLU A 746 4.56 -0.42 14.01
CA GLU A 746 5.35 0.38 14.93
C GLU A 746 5.14 1.89 14.69
N GLY A 747 5.13 2.68 15.76
CA GLY A 747 5.07 4.15 15.72
C GLY A 747 3.70 4.76 15.37
N SER A 748 2.88 4.08 14.56
CA SER A 748 1.55 4.55 14.16
C SER A 748 0.39 3.96 14.97
N GLY A 749 0.62 2.80 15.61
CA GLY A 749 -0.45 2.01 16.26
C GLY A 749 -1.49 1.45 15.30
N ARG A 750 -1.28 1.62 13.97
CA ARG A 750 -2.18 1.11 12.93
C ARG A 750 -2.18 -0.41 12.96
N VAL A 751 -3.36 -1.03 12.84
CA VAL A 751 -3.49 -2.48 12.70
C VAL A 751 -3.85 -2.80 11.25
N VAL A 752 -3.08 -3.70 10.63
CA VAL A 752 -3.44 -4.29 9.34
C VAL A 752 -4.12 -5.62 9.60
N ASN A 753 -5.38 -5.75 9.18
CA ASN A 753 -6.21 -6.90 9.49
C ASN A 753 -5.97 -8.07 8.55
N VAL A 754 -6.12 -9.28 9.05
CA VAL A 754 -6.26 -10.48 8.21
C VAL A 754 -7.72 -10.70 7.80
N THR A 755 -7.97 -11.45 6.73
CA THR A 755 -9.34 -11.81 6.32
C THR A 755 -10.07 -12.49 7.47
N CYS A 756 -11.25 -11.99 7.83
CA CYS A 756 -11.99 -12.51 8.98
C CYS A 756 -12.33 -14.00 8.79
N GLY A 757 -12.01 -14.83 9.78
CA GLY A 757 -12.33 -16.27 9.78
C GLY A 757 -11.35 -17.14 9.00
N THR A 758 -10.67 -16.64 7.97
CA THR A 758 -9.74 -17.45 7.13
C THR A 758 -8.31 -16.95 7.08
N GLY A 759 -8.07 -15.68 7.36
CA GLY A 759 -6.79 -15.04 7.15
C GLY A 759 -5.73 -15.47 8.16
N ARG A 760 -4.46 -15.42 7.74
CA ARG A 760 -3.29 -15.96 8.45
C ARG A 760 -2.16 -14.94 8.47
N VAL A 761 -1.31 -15.01 9.49
CA VAL A 761 -0.07 -14.20 9.57
C VAL A 761 1.13 -15.13 9.51
N VAL A 762 2.12 -14.80 8.68
CA VAL A 762 3.39 -15.51 8.60
C VAL A 762 4.53 -14.58 9.00
N LEU A 763 5.20 -14.89 10.12
CA LEU A 763 6.40 -14.16 10.55
C LEU A 763 7.62 -14.71 9.83
N SER A 764 8.26 -13.85 9.03
CA SER A 764 9.49 -14.10 8.29
C SER A 764 10.54 -13.01 8.57
N ALA A 765 10.48 -12.41 9.77
CA ALA A 765 11.28 -11.27 10.19
C ALA A 765 12.70 -11.68 10.64
N GLY A 766 13.06 -12.95 10.45
CA GLY A 766 14.38 -13.48 10.72
C GLY A 766 14.59 -13.88 12.18
N TYR A 767 15.77 -14.45 12.45
CA TYR A 767 16.10 -15.09 13.72
C TYR A 767 16.13 -14.12 14.93
N PHE A 768 16.23 -12.81 14.69
CA PHE A 768 16.04 -11.77 15.72
C PHE A 768 14.63 -11.15 15.68
N GLY A 769 14.11 -10.83 14.48
CA GLY A 769 12.84 -10.10 14.34
C GLY A 769 11.62 -10.95 14.71
N SER A 770 11.56 -12.19 14.26
CA SER A 770 10.44 -13.10 14.57
C SER A 770 10.29 -13.36 16.08
N PRO A 771 11.35 -13.72 16.84
CA PRO A 771 11.23 -13.85 18.29
C PRO A 771 10.88 -12.52 18.99
N LYS A 772 11.39 -11.37 18.52
CA LYS A 772 11.00 -10.05 19.03
C LYS A 772 9.50 -9.82 18.92
N ILE A 773 8.93 -10.06 17.74
CA ILE A 773 7.49 -9.91 17.48
C ILE A 773 6.69 -10.88 18.37
N LEU A 774 7.14 -12.14 18.51
CA LEU A 774 6.49 -13.12 19.40
C LEU A 774 6.48 -12.66 20.86
N PHE A 775 7.63 -12.22 21.40
CA PHE A 775 7.73 -11.69 22.77
C PHE A 775 6.74 -10.53 22.98
N ARG A 776 6.72 -9.57 22.04
CA ARG A 776 5.82 -8.40 22.08
C ARG A 776 4.34 -8.73 21.83
N SER A 777 4.05 -9.96 21.44
CA SER A 777 2.70 -10.51 21.25
C SER A 777 2.23 -11.39 22.42
N GLY A 778 2.99 -11.45 23.53
CA GLY A 778 2.69 -12.31 24.67
C GLY A 778 2.94 -13.79 24.39
N ILE A 779 3.88 -14.11 23.50
CA ILE A 779 4.26 -15.47 23.11
C ILE A 779 5.75 -15.68 23.37
N GLY A 780 6.09 -16.49 24.35
CA GLY A 780 7.49 -16.70 24.74
C GLY A 780 7.67 -17.11 26.21
N PRO A 781 8.93 -17.24 26.68
CA PRO A 781 9.21 -17.62 28.06
C PRO A 781 8.71 -16.56 29.05
N GLU A 782 8.19 -16.98 30.21
CA GLU A 782 7.58 -16.06 31.17
C GLU A 782 8.51 -14.93 31.61
N ASP A 783 9.82 -15.20 31.75
CA ASP A 783 10.82 -14.17 32.08
C ASP A 783 10.94 -13.10 30.99
N GLN A 784 10.79 -13.46 29.72
CA GLN A 784 10.83 -12.51 28.59
C GLN A 784 9.52 -11.73 28.47
N LEU A 785 8.38 -12.37 28.71
CA LEU A 785 7.08 -11.71 28.67
C LEU A 785 6.93 -10.68 29.80
N LYS A 786 7.50 -10.96 30.99
CA LYS A 786 7.58 -9.99 32.09
C LYS A 786 8.36 -8.74 31.70
N VAL A 787 9.50 -8.89 31.02
CA VAL A 787 10.28 -7.74 30.53
C VAL A 787 9.44 -6.84 29.60
N VAL A 788 8.64 -7.43 28.71
CA VAL A 788 7.74 -6.65 27.84
C VAL A 788 6.62 -5.98 28.65
N ALA A 789 5.99 -6.72 29.56
CA ALA A 789 4.91 -6.21 30.42
C ALA A 789 5.34 -5.03 31.31
N GLU A 790 6.60 -5.04 31.76
CA GLU A 790 7.19 -3.99 32.60
C GLU A 790 7.84 -2.86 31.78
N SER A 791 7.91 -2.99 30.46
CA SER A 791 8.55 -2.01 29.59
C SER A 791 7.73 -0.73 29.47
N GLN A 792 8.43 0.39 29.31
CA GLN A 792 7.80 1.70 29.13
C GLN A 792 7.04 1.80 27.79
N SER A 793 7.54 1.16 26.73
CA SER A 793 6.95 1.29 25.40
C SER A 793 5.68 0.45 25.25
N ASP A 794 5.69 -0.79 25.75
CA ASP A 794 4.66 -1.78 25.44
C ASP A 794 3.77 -2.12 26.63
N GLY A 795 4.25 -1.97 27.86
CA GLY A 795 3.60 -2.50 29.07
C GLY A 795 2.14 -2.08 29.25
N SER A 796 1.82 -0.81 28.99
CA SER A 796 0.45 -0.28 29.14
C SER A 796 -0.58 -0.85 28.16
N SER A 797 -0.12 -1.38 27.02
CA SER A 797 -0.97 -1.95 25.97
C SER A 797 -0.69 -3.44 25.76
N PHE A 798 0.16 -4.05 26.59
CA PHE A 798 0.57 -5.43 26.44
C PHE A 798 -0.60 -6.37 26.71
N ILE A 799 -0.62 -7.52 26.05
CA ILE A 799 -1.73 -8.46 26.18
C ILE A 799 -1.80 -8.99 27.61
N ASP A 800 -3.04 -9.15 28.10
CA ASP A 800 -3.32 -9.63 29.45
C ASP A 800 -2.52 -10.89 29.78
N ARG A 801 -1.98 -10.92 31.01
CA ARG A 801 -1.17 -12.06 31.49
C ARG A 801 -1.90 -13.40 31.39
N GLY A 802 -3.23 -13.41 31.54
CA GLY A 802 -4.06 -14.60 31.38
C GLY A 802 -4.09 -15.17 29.95
N GLN A 803 -3.65 -14.39 28.95
CA GLN A 803 -3.58 -14.80 27.54
C GLN A 803 -2.16 -15.08 27.05
N TRP A 804 -1.16 -15.08 27.93
CA TRP A 804 0.21 -15.39 27.55
C TRP A 804 0.34 -16.84 27.09
N LEU A 805 1.03 -17.06 25.97
CA LEU A 805 1.40 -18.38 25.50
C LEU A 805 2.86 -18.64 25.87
N GLN A 806 3.07 -19.44 26.92
CA GLN A 806 4.42 -19.77 27.35
C GLN A 806 5.05 -20.77 26.38
N LEU A 807 5.98 -20.29 25.54
CA LEU A 807 6.71 -21.09 24.56
C LEU A 807 8.22 -20.83 24.68
N PRO A 808 9.10 -21.77 24.28
CA PRO A 808 10.56 -21.63 24.38
C PRO A 808 11.17 -20.67 23.32
N VAL A 809 10.47 -19.60 22.95
CA VAL A 809 10.94 -18.60 21.98
C VAL A 809 12.27 -18.00 22.44
N GLY A 810 13.22 -17.88 21.50
CA GLY A 810 14.58 -17.40 21.74
C GLY A 810 15.54 -18.48 22.24
N LYS A 811 15.07 -19.64 22.70
CA LYS A 811 15.95 -20.79 23.02
C LYS A 811 16.41 -21.51 21.75
N ASN A 812 17.27 -22.54 21.87
CA ASN A 812 17.85 -23.27 20.74
C ASN A 812 18.60 -22.37 19.73
N LEU A 813 19.13 -21.23 20.15
CA LEU A 813 19.87 -20.37 19.24
C LEU A 813 21.10 -21.13 18.76
N LYS A 814 21.26 -21.26 17.46
CA LYS A 814 22.41 -21.92 16.85
C LYS A 814 23.05 -21.01 15.82
N ASP A 815 24.36 -21.11 15.67
CA ASP A 815 25.13 -20.50 14.59
C ASP A 815 26.30 -21.44 14.27
N HIS A 816 26.88 -21.29 13.08
CA HIS A 816 28.15 -21.93 12.81
C HIS A 816 29.22 -21.34 13.71
N GLN A 817 30.04 -22.21 14.30
CA GLN A 817 31.10 -21.80 15.22
C GLN A 817 32.39 -21.64 14.43
N VAL A 818 32.86 -20.40 14.29
CA VAL A 818 33.94 -20.08 13.36
C VAL A 818 35.31 -20.08 14.03
N THR A 819 36.29 -20.64 13.32
CA THR A 819 37.72 -20.48 13.63
C THR A 819 38.47 -20.11 12.36
N ASP A 820 39.07 -18.92 12.35
CA ASP A 820 39.84 -18.43 11.21
C ASP A 820 41.30 -18.88 11.30
N PHE A 821 41.78 -19.54 10.25
CA PHE A 821 43.18 -19.86 10.02
C PHE A 821 43.73 -18.93 8.94
N GLN A 822 45.03 -18.64 8.97
CA GLN A 822 45.66 -17.77 7.97
C GLN A 822 46.92 -18.41 7.39
N ILE A 823 47.07 -18.30 6.09
CA ILE A 823 48.27 -18.68 5.36
C ILE A 823 48.72 -17.55 4.44
N SER A 824 49.95 -17.63 3.95
CA SER A 824 50.45 -16.77 2.87
C SER A 824 51.06 -17.61 1.75
N HIS A 825 51.00 -17.09 0.52
CA HIS A 825 51.60 -17.73 -0.65
C HIS A 825 52.08 -16.68 -1.67
N PRO A 826 53.27 -16.80 -2.28
CA PRO A 826 53.83 -15.77 -3.16
C PRO A 826 52.97 -15.42 -4.39
N SER A 827 52.15 -16.36 -4.88
CA SER A 827 51.30 -16.13 -6.05
C SER A 827 50.00 -15.36 -5.74
N VAL A 828 49.63 -15.21 -4.47
CA VAL A 828 48.35 -14.59 -4.07
C VAL A 828 48.49 -13.08 -4.12
N LYS A 829 47.51 -12.43 -4.75
CA LYS A 829 47.42 -10.97 -4.84
C LYS A 829 46.13 -10.51 -4.19
N ASN A 830 46.23 -9.60 -3.23
CA ASN A 830 45.07 -8.93 -2.67
C ASN A 830 44.46 -7.95 -3.67
N TYR A 831 43.14 -7.84 -3.64
CA TYR A 831 42.37 -6.80 -4.32
C TYR A 831 41.65 -5.97 -3.24
N ASP A 832 41.63 -4.65 -3.35
CA ASP A 832 41.02 -3.79 -2.33
C ASP A 832 39.50 -3.71 -2.52
N TRP A 833 38.78 -4.65 -1.89
CA TRP A 833 37.32 -4.74 -1.89
C TRP A 833 36.62 -3.79 -0.91
N SER A 834 37.36 -2.92 -0.21
CA SER A 834 36.80 -2.07 0.85
C SER A 834 36.41 -0.69 0.31
N ASN A 835 36.97 0.41 0.84
CA ASN A 835 36.70 1.76 0.34
C ASN A 835 37.27 1.94 -1.08
N GLY A 836 38.29 1.15 -1.47
CA GLY A 836 38.89 1.18 -2.80
C GLY A 836 37.87 1.00 -3.92
N ILE A 837 36.98 0.00 -3.86
CA ILE A 837 35.94 -0.18 -4.91
C ILE A 837 34.82 0.86 -4.86
N TRP A 838 34.60 1.50 -3.70
CA TRP A 838 33.56 2.51 -3.55
C TRP A 838 34.00 3.84 -4.18
N ASP A 839 35.17 4.34 -3.77
CA ASP A 839 35.65 5.68 -4.15
C ASP A 839 36.54 5.66 -5.40
N ALA A 840 37.33 4.61 -5.61
CA ALA A 840 38.38 4.57 -6.63
C ALA A 840 38.61 3.16 -7.19
N PRO A 841 37.60 2.53 -7.82
CA PRO A 841 37.74 1.18 -8.37
C PRO A 841 38.84 1.14 -9.45
N VAL A 842 39.45 -0.02 -9.65
CA VAL A 842 40.41 -0.23 -10.74
C VAL A 842 39.72 0.05 -12.07
N GLN A 843 40.18 1.07 -12.81
CA GLN A 843 39.47 1.59 -13.98
C GLN A 843 39.16 0.51 -15.03
N GLY A 844 40.09 -0.42 -15.29
CA GLY A 844 39.87 -1.51 -16.25
C GLY A 844 38.75 -2.47 -15.84
N ASP A 845 38.66 -2.80 -14.54
CA ASP A 845 37.61 -3.66 -14.00
C ASP A 845 36.25 -2.94 -13.99
N LEU A 846 36.25 -1.64 -13.68
CA LEU A 846 35.07 -0.77 -13.76
C LEU A 846 34.54 -0.70 -15.20
N ASP A 847 35.40 -0.36 -16.16
CA ASP A 847 35.04 -0.23 -17.58
C ASP A 847 34.48 -1.54 -18.13
N GLN A 848 35.09 -2.67 -17.75
CA GLN A 848 34.61 -3.99 -18.13
C GLN A 848 33.23 -4.31 -17.54
N TYR A 849 33.01 -4.02 -16.26
CA TYR A 849 31.73 -4.26 -15.60
C TYR A 849 30.62 -3.37 -16.14
N LEU A 850 30.89 -2.08 -16.36
CA LEU A 850 29.91 -1.14 -16.89
C LEU A 850 29.50 -1.49 -18.33
N ARG A 851 30.45 -1.97 -19.16
CA ARG A 851 30.20 -2.36 -20.54
C ARG A 851 29.47 -3.71 -20.67
N ASP A 852 29.97 -4.75 -20.00
CA ASP A 852 29.56 -6.14 -20.27
C ASP A 852 29.03 -6.90 -19.05
N ARG A 853 28.99 -6.26 -17.86
CA ARG A 853 28.72 -6.92 -16.56
C ARG A 853 29.66 -8.09 -16.27
N SER A 854 30.87 -8.06 -16.82
CA SER A 854 31.91 -9.07 -16.62
C SER A 854 33.08 -8.51 -15.81
N GLY A 855 34.07 -9.35 -15.53
CA GLY A 855 35.29 -8.92 -14.82
C GLY A 855 35.22 -9.10 -13.31
N MET A 856 36.20 -8.52 -12.62
CA MET A 856 36.40 -8.66 -11.17
C MET A 856 35.14 -8.29 -10.36
N LEU A 857 34.44 -7.21 -10.74
CA LEU A 857 33.27 -6.69 -10.01
C LEU A 857 32.00 -7.55 -10.15
N ALA A 858 31.95 -8.44 -11.14
CA ALA A 858 30.88 -9.44 -11.29
C ALA A 858 31.07 -10.65 -10.36
N GLY A 859 32.25 -10.76 -9.72
CA GLY A 859 32.60 -11.80 -8.79
C GLY A 859 32.30 -11.46 -7.33
N PRO A 860 32.35 -12.47 -6.44
CA PRO A 860 32.27 -12.27 -5.00
C PRO A 860 33.46 -11.46 -4.50
N PRO A 861 33.29 -10.58 -3.50
CA PRO A 861 34.44 -9.89 -2.93
C PRO A 861 35.35 -10.85 -2.16
N ASN A 862 36.59 -10.42 -1.93
CA ASN A 862 37.68 -11.20 -1.33
C ASN A 862 38.04 -12.49 -2.12
N ASN A 863 37.57 -12.66 -3.37
CA ASN A 863 37.85 -13.80 -4.24
C ASN A 863 37.89 -15.13 -3.48
N HIS A 864 36.71 -15.69 -3.20
CA HIS A 864 36.62 -16.95 -2.47
C HIS A 864 37.43 -18.06 -3.19
N GLY A 865 38.29 -18.74 -2.44
CA GLY A 865 39.06 -19.90 -2.88
C GLY A 865 38.20 -21.18 -2.89
N PRO A 866 38.77 -22.38 -2.67
CA PRO A 866 37.94 -23.57 -2.64
C PRO A 866 37.07 -23.56 -1.38
N MET A 867 35.88 -24.13 -1.55
CA MET A 867 35.00 -24.53 -0.46
C MET A 867 35.29 -26.00 -0.20
N ALA A 868 35.49 -26.39 1.07
CA ALA A 868 35.82 -27.77 1.40
C ALA A 868 35.00 -28.27 2.57
N TRP A 869 34.76 -29.58 2.63
CA TRP A 869 33.95 -30.20 3.69
C TRP A 869 34.55 -31.51 4.16
N GLU A 870 34.45 -31.75 5.46
CA GLU A 870 34.73 -33.04 6.07
C GLU A 870 33.70 -33.41 7.12
N THR A 871 33.47 -34.71 7.29
CA THR A 871 32.68 -35.24 8.39
C THR A 871 33.63 -35.89 9.39
N LEU A 872 33.61 -35.40 10.62
CA LEU A 872 34.31 -36.01 11.75
C LEU A 872 33.42 -37.09 12.33
N GLU A 873 33.94 -38.31 12.44
CA GLU A 873 33.20 -39.47 12.93
C GLU A 873 32.72 -39.26 14.37
N GLY A 874 31.53 -39.76 14.68
CA GLY A 874 30.91 -39.63 16.01
C GLY A 874 31.76 -40.25 17.13
N SER A 875 32.49 -41.33 16.83
CA SER A 875 33.40 -42.02 17.75
C SER A 875 34.52 -41.14 18.32
N LEU A 876 34.76 -39.96 17.73
CA LEU A 876 35.72 -38.98 18.22
C LEU A 876 35.18 -38.15 19.40
N PHE A 877 33.87 -38.20 19.67
CA PHE A 877 33.15 -37.32 20.60
C PHE A 877 32.43 -38.13 21.69
N SER A 878 32.22 -37.51 22.84
CA SER A 878 31.57 -38.18 23.98
C SER A 878 30.08 -38.45 23.74
N ASP A 879 29.42 -37.65 22.88
CA ASP A 879 28.02 -37.83 22.48
C ASP A 879 27.81 -38.78 21.28
N ASN A 880 28.89 -39.38 20.78
CA ASN A 880 28.91 -40.27 19.61
C ASN A 880 28.24 -39.70 18.34
N THR A 881 28.11 -38.38 18.23
CA THR A 881 27.39 -37.71 17.14
C THR A 881 28.38 -37.11 16.15
N PRO A 882 28.34 -37.47 14.84
CA PRO A 882 29.25 -36.92 13.85
C PRO A 882 29.18 -35.39 13.78
N ARG A 883 30.30 -34.75 13.47
CA ARG A 883 30.36 -33.28 13.26
C ARG A 883 30.68 -32.96 11.81
N GLN A 884 29.84 -32.15 11.21
CA GLN A 884 30.09 -31.62 9.88
C GLN A 884 30.93 -30.35 9.96
N ILE A 885 31.97 -30.29 9.14
CA ILE A 885 32.84 -29.13 9.02
C ILE A 885 32.74 -28.58 7.59
N GLN A 886 32.61 -27.27 7.48
CA GLN A 886 32.82 -26.52 6.23
C GLN A 886 34.05 -25.63 6.37
N TRP A 887 34.80 -25.50 5.29
CA TRP A 887 35.88 -24.54 5.12
C TRP A 887 35.57 -23.57 3.99
N THR A 888 35.68 -22.27 4.29
CA THR A 888 35.60 -21.20 3.29
C THR A 888 36.94 -20.49 3.21
N THR A 889 37.58 -20.58 2.05
CA THR A 889 38.82 -19.85 1.77
C THR A 889 38.49 -18.50 1.14
N ARG A 890 39.18 -17.43 1.54
CA ARG A 890 39.10 -16.11 0.89
C ARG A 890 40.45 -15.39 0.91
N ILE A 891 40.72 -14.61 -0.13
CA ILE A 891 41.81 -13.63 -0.14
C ILE A 891 41.33 -12.42 0.66
N GLN A 892 41.67 -12.38 1.95
CA GLN A 892 41.30 -11.29 2.82
C GLN A 892 42.52 -10.84 3.62
N ASN A 893 42.78 -9.54 3.56
CA ASN A 893 43.96 -8.95 4.17
C ASN A 893 43.64 -7.87 5.21
N PRO A 894 43.94 -8.08 6.51
CA PRO A 894 43.85 -7.02 7.52
C PRO A 894 45.14 -6.17 7.64
N GLY A 895 46.21 -6.46 6.89
CA GLY A 895 47.48 -5.70 6.93
C GLY A 895 48.63 -6.34 6.12
N PRO A 896 49.82 -5.74 6.00
CA PRO A 896 50.92 -6.37 5.27
C PRO A 896 51.31 -7.75 5.85
N PRO A 897 51.66 -8.76 5.03
CA PRO A 897 51.89 -8.71 3.57
C PRO A 897 50.63 -8.91 2.70
N ASN A 898 50.64 -8.45 1.44
CA ASN A 898 49.49 -8.44 0.51
C ASN A 898 49.13 -9.79 -0.14
N ASN A 899 49.55 -10.90 0.46
CA ASN A 899 49.47 -12.25 -0.11
C ASN A 899 48.85 -13.28 0.86
N LEU A 900 47.97 -12.81 1.76
CA LEU A 900 47.29 -13.64 2.74
C LEU A 900 46.02 -14.30 2.19
N LEU A 901 45.77 -15.52 2.66
CA LEU A 901 44.51 -16.24 2.53
C LEU A 901 43.99 -16.55 3.94
N THR A 902 42.71 -16.32 4.16
CA THR A 902 42.01 -16.73 5.38
C THR A 902 41.13 -17.94 5.08
N LEU A 903 41.28 -19.00 5.87
CA LEU A 903 40.50 -20.23 5.81
C LEU A 903 39.64 -20.30 7.07
N SER A 904 38.35 -20.01 6.94
CA SER A 904 37.41 -20.12 8.05
C SER A 904 36.88 -21.54 8.14
N SER A 905 37.10 -22.19 9.28
CA SER A 905 36.43 -23.42 9.66
C SER A 905 35.09 -23.10 10.31
N PHE A 906 34.04 -23.80 9.90
CA PHE A 906 32.69 -23.70 10.42
C PHE A 906 32.30 -25.07 10.98
N VAL A 907 32.14 -25.18 12.30
CA VAL A 907 31.50 -26.35 12.92
C VAL A 907 30.00 -26.20 12.76
N GLY A 908 29.38 -27.11 12.01
CA GLY A 908 27.97 -27.05 11.60
C GLY A 908 27.13 -28.20 12.18
N ARG A 909 26.41 -28.90 11.30
CA ARG A 909 25.54 -30.04 11.64
C ARG A 909 26.18 -31.02 12.63
N GLY A 910 25.38 -31.47 13.58
CA GLY A 910 25.77 -32.34 14.69
C GLY A 910 26.18 -31.56 15.94
N SER A 911 26.57 -30.29 15.82
CA SER A 911 26.94 -29.47 16.98
C SER A 911 25.86 -29.44 18.07
N SER A 912 26.30 -29.70 19.30
CA SER A 912 25.46 -29.76 20.50
C SER A 912 25.35 -28.41 21.22
N THR A 913 26.19 -27.44 20.86
CA THR A 913 26.09 -26.08 21.40
C THR A 913 24.75 -25.42 21.04
N VAL A 914 24.16 -24.73 22.00
CA VAL A 914 22.96 -23.90 21.86
C VAL A 914 23.13 -22.62 22.66
N GLY A 915 22.50 -21.54 22.25
CA GLY A 915 22.41 -20.29 22.98
C GLY A 915 20.96 -19.88 23.23
N ARG A 916 20.81 -18.62 23.64
CA ARG A 916 19.51 -18.03 23.95
C ARG A 916 19.50 -16.55 23.58
N LEU A 917 18.46 -16.13 22.86
CA LEU A 917 18.10 -14.72 22.69
C LEU A 917 17.15 -14.26 23.78
N ALA A 918 17.29 -13.00 24.18
CA ALA A 918 16.40 -12.33 25.11
C ALA A 918 16.02 -10.94 24.59
N ILE A 919 14.87 -10.45 25.04
CA ILE A 919 14.43 -9.07 24.86
C ILE A 919 14.73 -8.29 26.14
N ASN A 920 15.17 -7.04 26.01
CA ASN A 920 15.39 -6.13 27.13
C ASN A 920 14.32 -5.03 27.21
N GLY A 921 14.36 -4.20 28.25
CA GLY A 921 13.36 -3.15 28.49
C GLY A 921 13.24 -2.08 27.39
N ASN A 922 14.24 -1.97 26.50
CA ASN A 922 14.22 -1.09 25.33
C ASN A 922 13.64 -1.78 24.08
N MET A 923 13.07 -2.98 24.23
CA MET A 923 12.55 -3.81 23.14
C MET A 923 13.62 -4.15 22.08
N THR A 924 14.88 -4.27 22.50
CA THR A 924 15.97 -4.74 21.64
C THR A 924 16.31 -6.18 21.98
N ILE A 925 16.81 -6.94 21.00
CA ILE A 925 17.18 -8.34 21.18
C ILE A 925 18.69 -8.45 21.40
N SER A 926 19.09 -9.22 22.40
CA SER A 926 20.49 -9.50 22.71
C SER A 926 20.71 -10.99 22.99
N TYR A 927 21.98 -11.39 23.06
CA TYR A 927 22.36 -12.73 23.50
C TYR A 927 22.24 -12.80 25.02
N ALA A 928 21.31 -13.60 25.53
CA ALA A 928 21.34 -14.05 26.92
C ALA A 928 22.40 -15.13 27.11
N GLU A 929 22.55 -16.01 26.12
CA GLU A 929 23.57 -17.06 26.08
C GLU A 929 24.14 -17.15 24.66
N ILE A 930 25.46 -17.07 24.50
CA ILE A 930 26.13 -17.10 23.19
C ILE A 930 26.29 -18.55 22.68
N PRO A 931 26.01 -18.84 21.40
CA PRO A 931 25.94 -20.22 20.90
C PRO A 931 27.28 -20.77 20.41
N TYR A 932 28.40 -20.41 21.06
CA TYR A 932 29.74 -20.78 20.57
C TYR A 932 30.51 -21.57 21.63
N PHE A 933 30.99 -22.74 21.23
CA PHE A 933 31.96 -23.58 21.93
C PHE A 933 31.62 -23.78 23.41
N GLN A 934 30.34 -24.01 23.72
CA GLN A 934 29.90 -24.29 25.08
C GLN A 934 30.23 -25.73 25.51
N THR A 935 30.38 -26.65 24.53
CA THR A 935 30.73 -28.05 24.77
C THR A 935 32.18 -28.32 24.37
N GLU A 936 32.84 -29.19 25.14
CA GLU A 936 34.22 -29.60 24.85
C GLU A 936 34.33 -30.40 23.55
N ASP A 937 33.29 -31.17 23.19
CA ASP A 937 33.26 -31.93 21.93
C ASP A 937 33.24 -31.02 20.69
N ASP A 938 32.48 -29.91 20.73
CA ASP A 938 32.45 -28.96 19.62
C ASP A 938 33.79 -28.20 19.49
N LYS A 939 34.46 -27.87 20.61
CA LYS A 939 35.83 -27.31 20.58
C LYS A 939 36.82 -28.31 19.99
N LYS A 940 36.73 -29.57 20.44
CA LYS A 940 37.57 -30.68 19.95
C LYS A 940 37.38 -30.88 18.44
N ALA A 941 36.16 -30.73 17.93
CA ALA A 941 35.89 -30.79 16.50
C ALA A 941 36.65 -29.70 15.72
N ALA A 942 36.67 -28.46 16.20
CA ALA A 942 37.44 -27.37 15.59
C ALA A 942 38.95 -27.63 15.62
N VAL A 943 39.47 -28.20 16.71
CA VAL A 943 40.90 -28.58 16.83
C VAL A 943 41.26 -29.66 15.81
N ILE A 944 40.51 -30.77 15.78
CA ILE A 944 40.76 -31.90 14.86
C ILE A 944 40.69 -31.44 13.40
N ALA A 945 39.67 -30.66 13.06
CA ALA A 945 39.53 -30.10 11.71
C ALA A 945 40.74 -29.21 11.36
N GLY A 946 41.14 -28.33 12.27
CA GLY A 946 42.30 -27.45 12.08
C GLY A 946 43.60 -28.22 11.87
N GLU A 947 43.85 -29.27 12.66
CA GLU A 947 45.04 -30.12 12.52
C GLU A 947 45.07 -30.82 11.17
N ARG A 948 43.93 -31.37 10.74
CA ARG A 948 43.78 -32.04 9.44
C ARG A 948 43.96 -31.08 8.27
N MET A 949 43.43 -29.85 8.37
CA MET A 949 43.58 -28.83 7.35
C MET A 949 45.04 -28.35 7.27
N VAL A 950 45.68 -28.05 8.40
CA VAL A 950 47.11 -27.68 8.44
C VAL A 950 47.98 -28.79 7.86
N ALA A 951 47.69 -30.05 8.17
CA ALA A 951 48.40 -31.19 7.59
C ALA A 951 48.21 -31.27 6.07
N ALA A 952 47.00 -31.03 5.56
CA ALA A 952 46.72 -31.02 4.12
C ALA A 952 47.45 -29.88 3.39
N LEU A 953 47.47 -28.68 3.99
CA LEU A 953 48.13 -27.50 3.41
C LEU A 953 49.65 -27.70 3.27
N ARG A 954 50.28 -28.45 4.17
CA ARG A 954 51.72 -28.80 4.10
C ARG A 954 52.10 -29.63 2.87
N ALA A 955 51.13 -30.20 2.14
CA ALA A 955 51.40 -30.84 0.85
C ALA A 955 51.86 -29.87 -0.24
N ASN A 956 51.72 -28.55 -0.02
CA ASN A 956 52.38 -27.51 -0.80
C ASN A 956 53.44 -26.78 0.05
N PRO A 957 54.76 -26.98 -0.22
CA PRO A 957 55.82 -26.37 0.58
C PRO A 957 55.94 -24.85 0.41
N GLU A 958 55.29 -24.25 -0.60
CA GLU A 958 55.27 -22.80 -0.81
C GLU A 958 54.22 -22.09 0.07
N ILE A 959 53.33 -22.84 0.73
CA ILE A 959 52.37 -22.30 1.69
C ILE A 959 53.06 -22.06 3.04
N THR A 960 53.01 -20.82 3.52
CA THR A 960 53.45 -20.48 4.87
C THR A 960 52.24 -20.34 5.79
N LEU A 961 52.20 -21.11 6.89
CA LEU A 961 51.18 -20.96 7.93
C LEU A 961 51.45 -19.71 8.77
N VAL A 962 50.46 -18.82 8.84
CA VAL A 962 50.52 -17.55 9.59
C VAL A 962 49.74 -17.64 10.90
N LYS A 963 48.53 -18.21 10.86
CA LYS A 963 47.72 -18.52 12.04
C LYS A 963 47.22 -19.96 11.97
N PRO A 964 47.53 -20.83 12.95
CA PRO A 964 48.41 -20.62 14.13
C PRO A 964 49.82 -20.12 13.80
N ALA A 965 50.47 -19.45 14.75
CA ALA A 965 51.88 -19.09 14.61
C ALA A 965 52.77 -20.36 14.53
N PRO A 966 53.96 -20.31 13.89
CA PRO A 966 54.79 -21.51 13.68
C PRO A 966 55.14 -22.33 14.93
N ASN A 967 55.18 -21.70 16.11
CA ASN A 967 55.48 -22.33 17.40
C ASN A 967 54.24 -22.58 18.28
N GLN A 968 53.03 -22.44 17.72
CA GLN A 968 51.76 -22.64 18.41
C GLN A 968 51.07 -23.88 17.84
N THR A 969 50.62 -24.78 18.72
CA THR A 969 49.79 -25.92 18.27
C THR A 969 48.41 -25.44 17.82
N VAL A 970 47.71 -26.22 16.99
CA VAL A 970 46.33 -25.89 16.60
C VAL A 970 45.41 -25.84 17.84
N ALA A 971 45.59 -26.77 18.78
CA ALA A 971 44.83 -26.78 20.03
C ALA A 971 45.04 -25.49 20.84
N ASP A 972 46.30 -25.08 21.05
CA ASP A 972 46.61 -23.84 21.77
C ASP A 972 46.06 -22.61 21.05
N TYR A 973 46.08 -22.61 19.71
CA TYR A 973 45.52 -21.53 18.90
C TYR A 973 44.00 -21.44 19.04
N VAL A 974 43.28 -22.54 18.85
CA VAL A 974 41.83 -22.59 19.00
C VAL A 974 41.42 -22.13 20.40
N ASN A 975 42.15 -22.55 21.44
CA ASN A 975 41.89 -22.16 22.83
C ASN A 975 42.27 -20.70 23.13
N SER A 976 43.19 -20.10 22.37
CA SER A 976 43.58 -18.70 22.55
C SER A 976 42.55 -17.70 22.00
N ILE A 977 41.65 -18.12 21.10
CA ILE A 977 40.62 -17.26 20.54
C ILE A 977 39.46 -17.15 21.53
N ALA A 978 39.14 -15.93 21.94
CA ALA A 978 38.04 -15.64 22.86
C ALA A 978 36.71 -16.28 22.41
N ILE A 979 35.94 -16.81 23.36
CA ILE A 979 34.57 -17.26 23.13
C ILE A 979 33.66 -16.03 23.29
N SER A 980 33.42 -15.34 22.17
CA SER A 980 32.58 -14.15 22.11
C SER A 980 31.87 -14.08 20.76
N VAL A 981 30.79 -13.31 20.68
CA VAL A 981 30.03 -13.12 19.43
C VAL A 981 30.96 -12.65 18.29
N THR A 982 31.74 -11.60 18.52
CA THR A 982 32.60 -11.00 17.49
C THR A 982 33.72 -11.92 17.03
N ALA A 983 34.24 -12.80 17.90
CA ALA A 983 35.35 -13.68 17.57
C ALA A 983 34.92 -15.00 16.90
N ARG A 984 33.66 -15.46 17.11
CA ARG A 984 33.23 -16.81 16.75
C ARG A 984 31.99 -16.89 15.84
N ARG A 985 31.32 -15.77 15.57
CA ARG A 985 30.09 -15.76 14.75
C ARG A 985 30.28 -16.28 13.34
N GLY A 986 29.34 -17.10 12.90
CA GLY A 986 29.16 -17.50 11.50
C GLY A 986 28.16 -16.62 10.76
N LEU A 987 27.34 -15.83 11.47
CA LEU A 987 26.24 -15.04 10.92
C LEU A 987 25.18 -15.89 10.20
N HIS A 988 25.05 -17.14 10.64
CA HIS A 988 24.14 -18.16 10.14
C HIS A 988 23.14 -18.57 11.23
N LEU A 989 22.61 -17.59 11.94
CA LEU A 989 21.81 -17.80 13.15
C LEU A 989 20.45 -18.43 12.83
N MET A 990 20.03 -19.41 13.64
CA MET A 990 18.81 -20.19 13.46
C MET A 990 18.27 -20.79 14.77
N GLY A 991 17.09 -21.39 14.71
CA GLY A 991 16.54 -22.25 15.77
C GLY A 991 15.69 -21.57 16.85
N THR A 992 15.60 -20.24 16.87
CA THR A 992 14.94 -19.47 17.95
C THR A 992 13.43 -19.63 18.06
N ALA A 993 12.78 -20.20 17.06
CA ALA A 993 11.37 -20.59 17.03
C ALA A 993 11.25 -22.04 16.54
N ARG A 994 12.12 -22.93 17.08
CA ARG A 994 12.31 -24.32 16.65
C ARG A 994 11.00 -25.04 16.32
N MET A 995 11.01 -25.72 15.17
CA MET A 995 9.99 -26.69 14.76
C MET A 995 10.15 -28.03 15.49
N GLY A 996 9.03 -28.65 15.87
CA GLY A 996 9.02 -29.99 16.44
C GLY A 996 7.60 -30.47 16.76
N THR A 997 7.47 -31.74 17.14
CA THR A 997 6.19 -32.32 17.62
C THR A 997 6.04 -32.23 19.15
N ASP A 998 7.12 -31.88 19.83
CA ASP A 998 7.23 -31.71 21.27
C ASP A 998 6.87 -30.27 21.68
N SER A 999 5.58 -29.94 21.61
CA SER A 999 5.05 -28.62 21.97
C SER A 999 5.59 -28.12 23.31
N GLY A 1000 6.24 -26.95 23.31
CA GLY A 1000 6.70 -26.29 24.53
C GLY A 1000 5.63 -25.44 25.25
N LEU A 1001 4.38 -25.50 24.79
CA LEU A 1001 3.28 -24.68 25.31
C LEU A 1001 3.02 -24.97 26.81
N ASN A 1002 2.82 -23.90 27.59
CA ASN A 1002 2.46 -23.94 29.02
C ASN A 1002 3.50 -24.62 29.93
N GLY A 1003 4.79 -24.48 29.62
CA GLY A 1003 5.87 -24.96 30.49
C GLY A 1003 6.01 -26.48 30.53
N GLY A 1004 5.48 -27.19 29.54
CA GLY A 1004 5.76 -28.61 29.33
C GLY A 1004 7.24 -28.88 29.01
N GLU A 1005 7.65 -30.15 29.06
CA GLU A 1005 9.04 -30.56 28.78
C GLU A 1005 9.45 -30.40 27.30
N GLY A 1006 8.51 -30.05 26.42
CA GLY A 1006 8.74 -29.87 24.99
C GLY A 1006 9.53 -28.59 24.63
N TYR A 1007 10.24 -28.62 23.50
CA TYR A 1007 11.13 -27.54 23.07
C TYR A 1007 10.69 -26.83 21.78
N ALA A 1008 9.56 -27.26 21.19
CA ALA A 1008 9.04 -26.70 19.95
C ALA A 1008 8.20 -25.43 20.17
N VAL A 1009 8.43 -24.42 19.34
CA VAL A 1009 7.61 -23.20 19.24
C VAL A 1009 6.56 -23.34 18.15
N VAL A 1010 6.91 -24.00 17.05
CA VAL A 1010 6.00 -24.26 15.93
C VAL A 1010 5.84 -25.76 15.67
N ASP A 1011 4.67 -26.15 15.17
CA ASP A 1011 4.38 -27.51 14.73
C ASP A 1011 4.95 -27.81 13.33
N SER A 1012 4.67 -29.02 12.80
CA SER A 1012 5.15 -29.46 11.48
C SER A 1012 4.58 -28.65 10.31
N ASP A 1013 3.55 -27.84 10.50
CA ASP A 1013 3.01 -26.93 9.48
C ASP A 1013 3.55 -25.50 9.68
N ALA A 1014 4.58 -25.35 10.52
CA ALA A 1014 5.18 -24.09 10.93
C ALA A 1014 4.22 -23.16 11.69
N LYS A 1015 3.11 -23.70 12.21
CA LYS A 1015 2.13 -22.95 12.99
C LYS A 1015 2.58 -22.83 14.44
N VAL A 1016 2.47 -21.64 15.01
CA VAL A 1016 2.82 -21.37 16.41
C VAL A 1016 1.87 -22.12 17.33
N TYR A 1017 2.41 -22.93 18.25
CA TYR A 1017 1.61 -23.67 19.22
C TYR A 1017 0.75 -22.72 20.07
N GLY A 1018 -0.50 -23.12 20.33
CA GLY A 1018 -1.48 -22.28 21.04
C GLY A 1018 -2.17 -21.24 20.18
N THR A 1019 -1.85 -21.18 18.86
CA THR A 1019 -2.53 -20.30 17.91
C THR A 1019 -3.29 -21.08 16.83
N GLU A 1020 -4.26 -20.40 16.20
CA GLU A 1020 -5.06 -20.96 15.10
C GLU A 1020 -4.42 -20.65 13.73
N ASN A 1021 -3.92 -19.42 13.56
CA ASN A 1021 -3.60 -18.85 12.25
C ASN A 1021 -2.28 -18.02 12.23
N LEU A 1022 -1.38 -18.24 13.19
CA LEU A 1022 -0.05 -17.62 13.23
C LEU A 1022 1.03 -18.64 12.87
N PHE A 1023 1.90 -18.27 11.93
CA PHE A 1023 2.98 -19.11 11.45
C PHE A 1023 4.33 -18.39 11.58
N VAL A 1024 5.42 -19.13 11.67
CA VAL A 1024 6.78 -18.61 11.55
C VAL A 1024 7.48 -19.33 10.42
N VAL A 1025 8.00 -18.61 9.44
CA VAL A 1025 8.75 -19.18 8.32
C VAL A 1025 9.98 -18.33 8.04
N ASP A 1026 11.07 -18.66 8.72
CA ASP A 1026 12.42 -18.19 8.46
C ASP A 1026 13.44 -19.13 9.15
N ALA A 1027 14.72 -18.75 9.21
CA ALA A 1027 15.76 -19.57 9.84
C ALA A 1027 15.46 -19.95 11.31
N SER A 1028 14.62 -19.18 12.02
CA SER A 1028 14.28 -19.46 13.42
C SER A 1028 13.59 -20.82 13.61
N ILE A 1029 12.92 -21.39 12.60
CA ILE A 1029 12.23 -22.69 12.75
C ILE A 1029 13.15 -23.90 12.57
N MET A 1030 14.34 -23.70 12.00
CA MET A 1030 15.27 -24.79 11.68
C MET A 1030 15.80 -25.44 12.97
N PRO A 1031 15.58 -26.75 13.21
CA PRO A 1031 15.86 -27.32 14.53
C PRO A 1031 17.35 -27.50 14.85
N GLY A 1032 18.20 -27.63 13.83
CA GLY A 1032 19.62 -27.89 13.95
C GLY A 1032 20.46 -27.14 12.93
N MET A 1033 21.77 -27.07 13.18
CA MET A 1033 22.71 -26.46 12.24
C MET A 1033 22.82 -27.26 10.95
N VAL A 1034 22.98 -26.56 9.83
CA VAL A 1034 23.17 -27.16 8.51
C VAL A 1034 24.66 -27.38 8.19
N THR A 1035 24.92 -28.05 7.07
CA THR A 1035 26.27 -28.36 6.58
C THR A 1035 26.97 -27.16 5.96
N ALA A 1036 26.22 -26.27 5.32
CA ALA A 1036 26.75 -25.17 4.52
C ALA A 1036 26.06 -23.83 4.80
N ASN A 1037 26.47 -22.75 4.11
CA ASN A 1037 25.80 -21.45 4.23
C ASN A 1037 24.28 -21.60 4.02
N PRO A 1038 23.43 -21.06 4.91
CA PRO A 1038 22.08 -21.58 5.10
C PRO A 1038 21.05 -21.06 4.09
N THR A 1039 21.38 -20.09 3.23
CA THR A 1039 20.39 -19.48 2.32
C THR A 1039 19.69 -20.52 1.44
N GLY A 1040 20.41 -21.51 0.91
CA GLY A 1040 19.83 -22.64 0.17
C GLY A 1040 18.85 -23.47 0.97
N ALA A 1041 19.20 -23.77 2.23
CA ALA A 1041 18.33 -24.50 3.14
C ALA A 1041 17.10 -23.68 3.55
N ILE A 1042 17.26 -22.39 3.86
CA ILE A 1042 16.18 -21.48 4.25
C ILE A 1042 15.14 -21.35 3.15
N LEU A 1043 15.56 -21.13 1.89
CA LEU A 1043 14.62 -21.03 0.76
C LEU A 1043 13.90 -22.36 0.52
N SER A 1044 14.60 -23.49 0.65
CA SER A 1044 13.99 -24.83 0.52
C SER A 1044 12.98 -25.10 1.63
N VAL A 1045 13.29 -24.71 2.87
CA VAL A 1045 12.38 -24.79 4.02
C VAL A 1045 11.16 -23.89 3.81
N ALA A 1046 11.34 -22.68 3.28
CA ALA A 1046 10.25 -21.76 2.97
C ALA A 1046 9.31 -22.30 1.87
N GLU A 1047 9.87 -22.89 0.80
CA GLU A 1047 9.12 -23.60 -0.25
C GLU A 1047 8.25 -24.73 0.31
N ARG A 1048 8.78 -25.51 1.27
CA ARG A 1048 8.03 -26.58 1.93
C ARG A 1048 6.98 -26.02 2.88
N ALA A 1049 7.33 -25.02 3.69
CA ALA A 1049 6.41 -24.41 4.64
C ALA A 1049 5.20 -23.80 3.93
N ALA A 1050 5.41 -23.06 2.84
CA ALA A 1050 4.33 -22.49 2.05
C ALA A 1050 3.39 -23.58 1.48
N GLU A 1051 3.95 -24.68 0.97
CA GLU A 1051 3.17 -25.84 0.51
C GLU A 1051 2.31 -26.43 1.63
N ARG A 1052 2.88 -26.60 2.83
CA ARG A 1052 2.13 -27.14 3.97
C ARG A 1052 1.03 -26.19 4.44
N ILE A 1053 1.32 -24.89 4.53
CA ILE A 1053 0.35 -23.86 4.91
C ILE A 1053 -0.82 -23.83 3.92
N LEU A 1054 -0.56 -23.86 2.62
CA LEU A 1054 -1.61 -23.88 1.58
C LEU A 1054 -2.49 -25.13 1.65
N ASN A 1055 -1.93 -26.26 2.09
CA ASN A 1055 -2.66 -27.52 2.23
C ASN A 1055 -3.46 -27.65 3.53
N LEU A 1056 -3.36 -26.68 4.44
CA LEU A 1056 -4.19 -26.65 5.64
C LEU A 1056 -5.64 -26.28 5.27
N PRO A 1057 -6.65 -27.02 5.77
CA PRO A 1057 -8.04 -26.68 5.52
C PRO A 1057 -8.35 -25.26 6.05
N PRO A 1058 -9.34 -24.56 5.48
CA PRO A 1058 -9.83 -23.31 6.07
C PRO A 1058 -10.23 -23.56 7.53
N ASP A 1059 -9.82 -22.67 8.44
CA ASP A 1059 -10.16 -22.80 9.85
C ASP A 1059 -11.69 -22.82 10.01
N ARG A 1060 -12.26 -23.98 10.34
CA ARG A 1060 -13.68 -24.08 10.61
C ARG A 1060 -13.95 -23.33 11.91
N LEU A 1061 -14.70 -22.22 11.84
CA LEU A 1061 -15.29 -21.59 13.02
C LEU A 1061 -15.90 -22.69 13.89
N LYS A 1062 -15.34 -22.91 15.09
CA LYS A 1062 -15.98 -23.78 16.07
C LYS A 1062 -17.36 -23.17 16.37
N LYS A 1063 -18.41 -23.78 15.82
CA LYS A 1063 -19.79 -23.52 16.23
C LYS A 1063 -19.89 -23.82 17.72
N GLY A 1064 -19.88 -22.79 18.55
CA GLY A 1064 -20.14 -22.95 19.99
C GLY A 1064 -19.32 -22.01 20.88
N ILE A 1065 -19.56 -20.71 20.79
CA ILE A 1065 -19.42 -19.83 21.96
C ILE A 1065 -20.69 -19.02 22.04
N THR A 1066 -21.56 -19.45 22.95
CA THR A 1066 -22.77 -18.75 23.39
C THR A 1066 -22.34 -17.39 23.94
N MET A 1067 -22.84 -16.29 23.38
CA MET A 1067 -22.73 -14.98 24.02
C MET A 1067 -23.46 -15.04 25.36
N PHE A 1068 -22.72 -15.04 26.47
CA PHE A 1068 -23.28 -14.70 27.78
C PHE A 1068 -23.32 -13.16 27.91
N PRO A 1069 -24.43 -12.59 28.41
CA PRO A 1069 -24.59 -11.15 28.54
C PRO A 1069 -23.92 -10.68 29.83
N PHE A 1070 -22.99 -9.73 29.73
CA PHE A 1070 -22.61 -8.94 30.90
C PHE A 1070 -23.53 -7.73 31.00
N ILE A 1071 -24.58 -7.88 31.81
CA ILE A 1071 -25.22 -6.80 32.56
C ILE A 1071 -24.56 -6.80 33.94
N LYS A 1072 -23.67 -5.85 34.21
CA LYS A 1072 -23.66 -4.94 35.37
C LYS A 1072 -22.42 -4.06 35.34
#